data_AF-A0A5P9NMS6-F1
#
_entry.id   AF-A0A5P9NMS6-F1
#
_cell.length_a   1.000
_cell.length_b   1.000
_cell.length_c   1.000
_cell.angle_alpha   90.00
_cell.angle_beta   90.00
_cell.angle_gamma   90.00
#
_symmetry.space_group_name_H-M   'P 1'
#
loop_
_entity.id
_entity.type
_entity.pdbx_description
1 polymer ?
#
loop_
_entity_poly.entity_id
_entity_poly.type
_entity_poly.pdbx_seq_one_letter_code
_entity_poly.pdbx_strand_id
1 'polypeptide(L)'
;MPRNRLWCGPVSLIILSLVVREICIPDESMTTLSQITYPEMTTLSICSSKTPENPLVLHLDIQRADNAGRLAFKLHNPMAIPLQQWHLHMDLQRQLTAADGTVLEREGSHLRLRPAQEHVLAPGGHCELALLVAPTALQRHSDLPSGCYLESEGAIYPVTLATHNLPAAKEIPLDSEPVKQLPALATLLPTPRHAVQADAVRHWPEIPVWTGPETCAGALKWVQQMLGQSWRFQHSAEKADLVCSENPGLGPEAFELNTLVSPATLQAADAEGFCRGAATLLQMLHATPGELPALNIEEGPHYSYRGLMLDCARHFHSVETLIDVLDWMALYKLNHFHWHLTDDEAWRLEIPALPELTRVGAWRGHGLTLSPQLGSGPEPYGGSYSRTDVQRVIAAAAQRGITVVPEIDIPGHCRAAIHALPDLLREAEDQSAYESVQFFDDNVLNPALPGTYEFLDKVLKEICTLFPGDKIHMGCDEVPSGAWRHSPACQALMEQEGYTSPTQLQGHLLRYAQDFLAAQGCTLVGWEEAAQGDILPTRTPMCVWSSEEMIQQVAAQGYPVISCAAPRAYLDLAWSDDPAEPGLHWAGTVNLRQSYETPPFPAGMAGGLGVQANLWGELINSREKLEYMLFPRLLATAEWGWCGQAGEAWPEFRARVAAQLETLRGMGLSPRSLDQEP
;
A
#
# COMPACT_ATOMS: atom_id res chain seq x y z
N MET A 1 55.64 -12.59 -19.86
CA MET A 1 56.27 -13.21 -21.06
C MET A 1 56.69 -14.63 -20.70
N PRO A 2 56.64 -15.63 -21.60
CA PRO A 2 55.90 -15.79 -22.86
C PRO A 2 54.94 -17.01 -22.80
N ARG A 3 53.77 -16.99 -23.46
CA ARG A 3 53.47 -17.45 -24.85
C ARG A 3 53.80 -18.92 -25.14
N ASN A 4 52.79 -19.68 -25.57
CA ASN A 4 52.63 -20.24 -26.94
C ASN A 4 51.31 -21.06 -27.01
N ARG A 5 50.29 -20.62 -27.77
CA ARG A 5 50.03 -20.83 -29.22
C ARG A 5 49.81 -22.31 -29.57
N LEU A 6 48.54 -22.70 -29.78
CA LEU A 6 47.83 -22.88 -31.08
C LEU A 6 48.23 -24.18 -31.81
N TRP A 7 47.26 -25.03 -32.15
CA TRP A 7 46.87 -25.31 -33.55
C TRP A 7 45.65 -26.24 -33.66
N CYS A 8 44.96 -26.05 -34.78
CA CYS A 8 43.60 -26.48 -35.13
C CYS A 8 43.49 -27.92 -35.67
N GLY A 9 42.27 -28.49 -35.64
CA GLY A 9 41.86 -29.55 -36.58
C GLY A 9 40.56 -30.28 -36.17
N PRO A 10 39.60 -30.55 -37.08
CA PRO A 10 38.17 -30.65 -36.75
C PRO A 10 37.59 -32.07 -36.84
N VAL A 11 36.55 -32.39 -36.05
CA VAL A 11 35.57 -33.44 -36.44
C VAL A 11 34.17 -33.03 -35.96
N SER A 12 33.26 -33.07 -36.93
CA SER A 12 31.86 -32.65 -36.92
C SER A 12 30.98 -33.32 -35.86
N LEU A 13 30.15 -32.53 -35.18
CA LEU A 13 28.93 -33.00 -34.51
C LEU A 13 27.72 -32.53 -35.31
N ILE A 14 26.85 -33.49 -35.66
CA ILE A 14 25.49 -33.26 -36.14
C ILE A 14 24.60 -33.18 -34.88
N ILE A 15 24.01 -32.02 -34.61
CA ILE A 15 22.91 -31.86 -33.65
C ILE A 15 21.75 -31.17 -34.37
N LEU A 16 20.58 -31.80 -34.25
CA LEU A 16 19.28 -31.36 -34.75
C LEU A 16 18.92 -29.99 -34.17
N SER A 17 18.48 -29.11 -35.05
CA SER A 17 17.94 -27.78 -34.78
C SER A 17 16.59 -27.81 -34.07
N LEU A 18 16.44 -27.04 -32.99
CA LEU A 18 15.19 -26.37 -32.64
C LEU A 18 15.50 -24.89 -32.44
N VAL A 19 14.76 -24.07 -33.17
CA VAL A 19 15.01 -22.68 -33.48
C VAL A 19 14.51 -21.80 -32.33
N VAL A 20 15.43 -21.06 -31.70
CA VAL A 20 15.12 -19.83 -30.96
C VAL A 20 15.82 -18.70 -31.72
N ARG A 21 15.05 -17.79 -32.30
CA ARG A 21 15.58 -16.58 -32.96
C ARG A 21 15.90 -15.55 -31.87
N GLU A 22 17.17 -15.41 -31.55
CA GLU A 22 17.72 -14.20 -30.94
C GLU A 22 17.76 -13.08 -31.99
N ILE A 23 17.29 -11.88 -31.63
CA ILE A 23 17.53 -10.64 -32.37
C ILE A 23 18.62 -9.88 -31.63
N CYS A 24 19.80 -9.77 -32.25
CA CYS A 24 20.89 -8.90 -31.83
C CYS A 24 20.52 -7.42 -32.02
N ILE A 25 20.89 -6.56 -31.07
CA ILE A 25 21.05 -5.12 -31.27
C ILE A 25 22.53 -4.79 -30.99
N PRO A 26 23.25 -4.09 -31.89
CA PRO A 26 24.64 -3.72 -31.65
C PRO A 26 24.77 -2.38 -30.91
N ASP A 27 25.80 -2.32 -30.09
CA ASP A 27 26.29 -1.22 -29.27
C ASP A 27 27.17 -0.27 -30.12
N GLU A 28 26.96 1.05 -30.05
CA GLU A 28 28.02 2.07 -29.87
C GLU A 28 27.52 3.53 -29.99
N SER A 29 28.06 4.35 -29.06
CA SER A 29 28.32 5.80 -29.09
C SER A 29 27.35 6.76 -28.37
N MET A 30 27.91 7.34 -27.29
CA MET A 30 27.39 8.46 -26.52
C MET A 30 27.22 9.73 -27.36
N THR A 31 26.11 10.44 -27.17
CA THR A 31 26.10 11.91 -26.98
C THR A 31 24.83 12.34 -26.25
N THR A 32 25.00 13.24 -25.29
CA THR A 32 23.98 13.96 -24.52
C THR A 32 22.92 14.60 -25.41
N LEU A 33 21.64 14.37 -25.13
CA LEU A 33 20.55 15.33 -25.36
C LEU A 33 19.33 14.98 -24.50
N SER A 34 18.82 16.05 -23.90
CA SER A 34 17.71 16.24 -22.98
C SER A 34 16.35 15.68 -23.40
N GLN A 35 15.51 15.44 -22.37
CA GLN A 35 14.03 15.39 -22.44
C GLN A 35 13.47 14.33 -23.39
N ILE A 36 13.39 13.09 -22.88
CA ILE A 36 12.45 12.10 -23.41
C ILE A 36 11.40 11.88 -22.32
N THR A 37 10.21 12.39 -22.61
CA THR A 37 8.95 12.04 -21.97
C THR A 37 8.77 10.53 -22.08
N TYR A 38 8.64 9.84 -20.94
CA TYR A 38 8.21 8.45 -20.88
C TYR A 38 6.68 8.42 -20.73
N PRO A 39 5.89 8.17 -21.78
CA PRO A 39 4.59 7.57 -21.61
C PRO A 39 4.74 6.04 -21.65
N GLU A 40 3.94 5.35 -20.84
CA GLU A 40 3.67 3.91 -20.92
C GLU A 40 4.75 2.95 -20.37
N MET A 41 4.91 2.95 -19.05
CA MET A 41 5.11 1.72 -18.27
C MET A 41 4.13 1.71 -17.08
N THR A 42 2.84 1.81 -17.38
CA THR A 42 1.81 1.27 -16.51
C THR A 42 1.80 -0.24 -16.67
N THR A 43 1.60 -0.95 -15.55
CA THR A 43 1.33 -2.39 -15.42
C THR A 43 1.18 -3.14 -16.76
N LEU A 44 2.05 -4.12 -17.01
CA LEU A 44 1.99 -5.04 -18.16
C LEU A 44 0.64 -5.80 -18.17
N SER A 45 -0.41 -5.15 -18.66
CA SER A 45 -1.52 -5.80 -19.33
C SER A 45 -1.01 -6.07 -20.75
N ILE A 46 -0.50 -7.28 -20.96
CA ILE A 46 -0.18 -7.76 -22.29
C ILE A 46 -1.52 -7.94 -23.01
N CYS A 47 -1.97 -6.87 -23.66
CA CYS A 47 -3.13 -6.90 -24.54
C CYS A 47 -2.76 -7.69 -25.79
N SER A 48 -3.03 -8.99 -25.77
CA SER A 48 -2.87 -9.88 -26.92
C SER A 48 -4.01 -10.90 -27.01
N SER A 49 -5.23 -10.39 -27.11
CA SER A 49 -6.26 -11.04 -27.93
C SER A 49 -6.96 -9.95 -28.72
N LYS A 50 -7.18 -10.18 -30.01
CA LYS A 50 -7.90 -9.23 -30.87
C LYS A 50 -9.26 -8.97 -30.25
N THR A 51 -9.48 -7.79 -29.66
CA THR A 51 -10.79 -7.37 -29.18
C THR A 51 -11.77 -7.51 -30.35
N PRO A 52 -12.81 -8.35 -30.25
CA PRO A 52 -13.75 -8.50 -31.35
C PRO A 52 -14.36 -7.14 -31.69
N GLU A 53 -14.64 -6.91 -32.97
CA GLU A 53 -15.51 -5.80 -33.37
C GLU A 53 -16.85 -6.00 -32.63
N ASN A 54 -17.12 -5.13 -31.66
CA ASN A 54 -18.31 -5.12 -30.79
C ASN A 54 -18.27 -6.12 -29.60
N PRO A 55 -17.76 -5.73 -28.41
CA PRO A 55 -17.72 -6.58 -27.21
C PRO A 55 -19.13 -6.88 -26.66
N LEU A 56 -19.23 -7.86 -25.78
CA LEU A 56 -20.47 -8.13 -25.03
C LEU A 56 -20.81 -6.91 -24.17
N VAL A 57 -22.10 -6.63 -24.04
CA VAL A 57 -22.60 -5.44 -23.34
C VAL A 57 -23.42 -5.85 -22.13
N LEU A 58 -23.05 -5.33 -20.95
CA LEU A 58 -23.75 -5.55 -19.70
C LEU A 58 -24.46 -4.26 -19.28
N HIS A 59 -25.75 -4.37 -18.99
CA HIS A 59 -26.53 -3.30 -18.37
C HIS A 59 -26.92 -3.72 -16.96
N LEU A 60 -26.76 -2.83 -15.99
CA LEU A 60 -27.12 -3.05 -14.59
C LEU A 60 -28.30 -2.16 -14.20
N ASP A 61 -29.39 -2.75 -13.74
CA ASP A 61 -30.51 -2.06 -13.11
C ASP A 61 -30.56 -2.39 -11.61
N ILE A 62 -30.32 -1.39 -10.77
CA ILE A 62 -30.30 -1.51 -9.32
C ILE A 62 -31.69 -1.14 -8.80
N GLN A 63 -32.39 -2.12 -8.26
CA GLN A 63 -33.74 -1.99 -7.77
C GLN A 63 -33.71 -1.97 -6.24
N ARG A 64 -34.28 -0.94 -5.62
CA ARG A 64 -34.30 -0.77 -4.17
C ARG A 64 -35.74 -0.84 -3.67
N ALA A 65 -36.01 -1.75 -2.73
CA ALA A 65 -37.23 -1.81 -1.94
C ALA A 65 -36.87 -1.66 -0.44
N ASP A 66 -37.87 -1.41 0.41
CA ASP A 66 -37.68 -1.03 1.81
C ASP A 66 -36.76 -1.99 2.60
N ASN A 67 -36.84 -3.30 2.32
CA ASN A 67 -36.08 -4.33 3.04
C ASN A 67 -35.19 -5.22 2.15
N ALA A 68 -35.18 -4.99 0.83
CA ALA A 68 -34.41 -5.81 -0.11
C ALA A 68 -33.98 -4.99 -1.34
N GLY A 69 -32.76 -5.24 -1.79
CA GLY A 69 -32.24 -4.77 -3.08
C GLY A 69 -32.16 -5.92 -4.08
N ARG A 70 -32.25 -5.58 -5.37
CA ARG A 70 -32.02 -6.50 -6.48
C ARG A 70 -31.11 -5.85 -7.50
N LEU A 71 -30.08 -6.58 -7.93
CA LEU A 71 -29.22 -6.22 -9.04
C LEU A 71 -29.67 -7.02 -10.26
N ALA A 72 -30.28 -6.37 -11.24
CA ALA A 72 -30.70 -7.00 -12.48
C ALA A 72 -29.68 -6.72 -13.59
N PHE A 73 -29.06 -7.77 -14.08
CA PHE A 73 -28.04 -7.74 -15.13
C PHE A 73 -28.65 -8.17 -16.45
N LYS A 74 -28.57 -7.32 -17.47
CA LYS A 74 -28.95 -7.65 -18.83
C LYS A 74 -27.70 -7.73 -19.70
N LEU A 75 -27.32 -8.96 -20.04
CA LEU A 75 -26.17 -9.26 -20.90
C LEU A 75 -26.64 -9.38 -22.36
N HIS A 76 -26.07 -8.58 -23.24
CA HIS A 76 -26.39 -8.54 -24.66
C HIS A 76 -25.20 -9.02 -25.51
N ASN A 77 -25.50 -9.85 -26.53
CA ASN A 77 -24.52 -10.34 -27.47
C ASN A 77 -24.67 -9.65 -28.83
N PRO A 78 -23.89 -8.58 -29.11
CA PRO A 78 -23.94 -7.92 -30.41
C PRO A 78 -23.10 -8.64 -31.49
N MET A 79 -22.35 -9.68 -31.13
CA MET A 79 -21.49 -10.41 -32.06
C MET A 79 -22.33 -11.31 -32.97
N ALA A 80 -21.74 -11.73 -34.10
CA ALA A 80 -22.37 -12.64 -35.05
C ALA A 80 -22.29 -14.13 -34.64
N ILE A 81 -21.73 -14.44 -33.48
CA ILE A 81 -21.54 -15.80 -32.97
C ILE A 81 -22.49 -16.10 -31.81
N PRO A 82 -23.17 -17.27 -31.77
CA PRO A 82 -23.90 -17.71 -30.60
C PRO A 82 -22.93 -18.17 -29.50
N LEU A 83 -23.29 -17.94 -28.24
CA LEU A 83 -22.52 -18.42 -27.08
C LEU A 83 -23.36 -19.42 -26.28
N GLN A 84 -22.75 -20.54 -25.88
CA GLN A 84 -23.39 -21.65 -25.18
C GLN A 84 -22.56 -22.04 -23.97
N GLN A 85 -23.19 -22.70 -22.99
CA GLN A 85 -22.51 -23.17 -21.77
C GLN A 85 -21.64 -22.09 -21.11
N TRP A 86 -22.14 -20.86 -21.12
CA TRP A 86 -21.34 -19.69 -20.76
C TRP A 86 -21.48 -19.33 -19.29
N HIS A 87 -20.45 -18.66 -18.76
CA HIS A 87 -20.42 -18.05 -17.45
C HIS A 87 -20.05 -16.57 -17.58
N LEU A 88 -20.83 -15.70 -16.96
CA LEU A 88 -20.49 -14.30 -16.78
C LEU A 88 -19.65 -14.17 -15.51
N HIS A 89 -18.44 -13.65 -15.64
CA HIS A 89 -17.51 -13.38 -14.55
C HIS A 89 -17.48 -11.88 -14.25
N MET A 90 -17.39 -11.52 -12.96
CA MET A 90 -17.19 -10.14 -12.49
C MET A 90 -16.72 -10.14 -11.03
N ASP A 91 -16.15 -9.03 -10.58
CA ASP A 91 -15.78 -8.84 -9.18
C ASP A 91 -16.72 -7.85 -8.49
N LEU A 92 -17.22 -8.24 -7.30
CA LEU A 92 -18.09 -7.43 -6.46
C LEU A 92 -17.90 -7.76 -4.97
N GLN A 93 -17.60 -6.74 -4.17
CA GLN A 93 -17.31 -6.89 -2.73
C GLN A 93 -18.55 -6.70 -1.84
N ARG A 94 -19.67 -7.35 -2.15
CA ARG A 94 -20.92 -7.13 -1.41
C ARG A 94 -21.56 -8.44 -1.00
N GLN A 95 -22.23 -8.45 0.14
CA GLN A 95 -23.04 -9.60 0.53
C GLN A 95 -24.24 -9.72 -0.41
N LEU A 96 -24.35 -10.91 -1.02
CA LEU A 96 -25.29 -11.16 -2.10
C LEU A 96 -25.72 -12.63 -2.14
N THR A 97 -26.87 -12.89 -2.74
CA THR A 97 -27.36 -14.24 -3.03
C THR A 97 -27.95 -14.28 -4.44
N ALA A 98 -28.05 -15.47 -5.04
CA ALA A 98 -28.71 -15.62 -6.33
C ALA A 98 -30.21 -15.37 -6.22
N ALA A 99 -30.78 -14.66 -7.20
CA ALA A 99 -32.23 -14.64 -7.38
C ALA A 99 -32.70 -15.84 -8.22
N ASP A 100 -34.02 -16.08 -8.22
CA ASP A 100 -34.65 -17.12 -9.05
C ASP A 100 -34.20 -17.04 -10.52
N GLY A 101 -33.80 -18.18 -11.06
CA GLY A 101 -33.32 -18.31 -12.44
C GLY A 101 -31.82 -18.01 -12.64
N THR A 102 -31.10 -17.59 -11.61
CA THR A 102 -29.65 -17.39 -11.64
C THR A 102 -28.94 -18.43 -10.77
N VAL A 103 -27.81 -18.93 -11.24
CA VAL A 103 -26.85 -19.68 -10.42
C VAL A 103 -25.66 -18.77 -10.18
N LEU A 104 -25.20 -18.75 -8.92
CA LEU A 104 -24.09 -17.96 -8.44
C LEU A 104 -23.06 -18.91 -7.83
N GLU A 105 -21.81 -18.74 -8.22
CA GLU A 105 -20.64 -19.23 -7.50
C GLU A 105 -19.79 -18.02 -7.08
N ARG A 106 -19.17 -18.09 -5.91
CA ARG A 106 -18.40 -17.00 -5.32
C ARG A 106 -17.07 -17.51 -4.77
N GLU A 107 -16.04 -16.69 -4.94
CA GLU A 107 -14.75 -16.85 -4.29
C GLU A 107 -14.21 -15.44 -3.97
N GLY A 108 -14.31 -15.00 -2.72
CA GLY A 108 -13.96 -13.64 -2.33
C GLY A 108 -14.83 -12.58 -3.03
N SER A 109 -14.18 -11.67 -3.76
CA SER A 109 -14.85 -10.71 -4.63
C SER A 109 -15.32 -11.31 -5.96
N HIS A 110 -14.75 -12.44 -6.40
CA HIS A 110 -15.02 -13.03 -7.71
C HIS A 110 -16.36 -13.75 -7.76
N LEU A 111 -17.20 -13.38 -8.73
CA LEU A 111 -18.49 -13.99 -8.98
C LEU A 111 -18.50 -14.67 -10.35
N ARG A 112 -19.14 -15.85 -10.40
CA ARG A 112 -19.50 -16.56 -11.63
C ARG A 112 -21.00 -16.74 -11.70
N LEU A 113 -21.61 -16.17 -12.73
CA LEU A 113 -23.06 -16.16 -12.92
C LEU A 113 -23.43 -16.90 -14.20
N ARG A 114 -24.49 -17.71 -14.13
CA ARG A 114 -25.11 -18.34 -15.29
C ARG A 114 -26.61 -18.52 -15.07
N PRO A 115 -27.41 -18.72 -16.13
CA PRO A 115 -28.82 -19.04 -15.96
C PRO A 115 -28.99 -20.45 -15.38
N ALA A 116 -30.04 -20.64 -14.58
CA ALA A 116 -30.37 -21.92 -13.97
C ALA A 116 -30.80 -22.97 -14.99
N GLN A 117 -31.37 -22.53 -16.11
CA GLN A 117 -31.64 -23.36 -17.28
C GLN A 117 -30.66 -22.98 -18.39
N GLU A 118 -30.19 -23.98 -19.14
CA GLU A 118 -29.27 -23.75 -20.25
C GLU A 118 -29.86 -22.76 -21.25
N HIS A 119 -29.11 -21.71 -21.55
CA HIS A 119 -29.55 -20.61 -22.42
C HIS A 119 -28.47 -20.31 -23.44
N VAL A 120 -28.80 -20.46 -24.72
CA VAL A 120 -27.92 -20.02 -25.81
C VAL A 120 -28.07 -18.52 -25.98
N LEU A 121 -26.98 -17.78 -25.77
CA LEU A 121 -26.95 -16.34 -26.01
C LEU A 121 -26.71 -16.10 -27.52
N ALA A 122 -27.81 -16.11 -28.28
CA ALA A 122 -27.80 -15.96 -29.73
C ALA A 122 -27.26 -14.60 -30.22
N PRO A 123 -26.80 -14.49 -31.48
CA PRO A 123 -26.44 -13.20 -32.10
C PRO A 123 -27.58 -12.17 -32.02
N GLY A 124 -27.29 -10.97 -31.52
CA GLY A 124 -28.28 -9.93 -31.24
C GLY A 124 -29.25 -10.25 -30.09
N GLY A 125 -29.03 -11.35 -29.38
CA GLY A 125 -29.83 -11.80 -28.25
C GLY A 125 -29.38 -11.20 -26.92
N HIS A 126 -30.16 -11.47 -25.87
CA HIS A 126 -29.81 -11.11 -24.50
C HIS A 126 -30.18 -12.21 -23.50
N CYS A 127 -29.61 -12.14 -22.31
CA CYS A 127 -29.97 -12.91 -21.13
C CYS A 127 -30.10 -11.99 -19.92
N GLU A 128 -31.03 -12.29 -19.01
CA GLU A 128 -31.19 -11.57 -17.75
C GLU A 128 -30.77 -12.47 -16.59
N LEU A 129 -29.91 -11.94 -15.74
CA LEU A 129 -29.44 -12.55 -14.50
C LEU A 129 -29.74 -11.61 -13.35
N ALA A 130 -29.88 -12.12 -12.13
CA ALA A 130 -30.12 -11.26 -11.00
C ALA A 130 -29.57 -11.78 -9.68
N LEU A 131 -29.16 -10.83 -8.85
CA LEU A 131 -28.69 -11.05 -7.49
C LEU A 131 -29.58 -10.29 -6.50
N LEU A 132 -29.77 -10.86 -5.32
CA LEU A 132 -30.43 -10.22 -4.18
C LEU A 132 -29.36 -9.67 -3.24
N VAL A 133 -29.55 -8.44 -2.78
CA VAL A 133 -28.60 -7.69 -1.96
C VAL A 133 -29.32 -6.87 -0.90
N ALA A 134 -28.60 -6.31 0.06
CA ALA A 134 -29.16 -5.25 0.90
C ALA A 134 -29.51 -4.01 0.04
N PRO A 135 -30.55 -3.23 0.37
CA PRO A 135 -30.94 -2.03 -0.39
C PRO A 135 -29.80 -1.00 -0.58
N THR A 136 -28.86 -1.00 0.36
CA THR A 136 -27.70 -0.09 0.43
C THR A 136 -26.40 -0.73 -0.08
N ALA A 137 -26.46 -1.89 -0.74
CA ALA A 137 -25.24 -2.59 -1.17
C ALA A 137 -24.45 -1.82 -2.25
N LEU A 138 -25.13 -1.18 -3.19
CA LEU A 138 -24.52 -0.31 -4.20
C LEU A 138 -24.99 1.13 -3.99
N GLN A 139 -24.07 1.99 -3.58
CA GLN A 139 -24.29 3.40 -3.29
C GLN A 139 -23.41 4.30 -4.17
N ARG A 140 -22.24 3.83 -4.58
CA ARG A 140 -21.19 4.60 -5.26
C ARG A 140 -20.69 3.91 -6.53
N HIS A 141 -20.07 4.66 -7.42
CA HIS A 141 -19.49 4.12 -8.66
C HIS A 141 -18.35 3.15 -8.38
N SER A 142 -17.61 3.35 -7.28
CA SER A 142 -16.60 2.39 -6.78
C SER A 142 -17.20 1.06 -6.34
N ASP A 143 -18.52 0.97 -6.12
CA ASP A 143 -19.19 -0.28 -5.78
C ASP A 143 -19.58 -1.09 -7.03
N LEU A 144 -19.52 -0.49 -8.22
CA LEU A 144 -19.98 -1.15 -9.45
C LEU A 144 -19.14 -2.40 -9.74
N PRO A 145 -19.75 -3.42 -10.40
CA PRO A 145 -19.02 -4.59 -10.83
C PRO A 145 -17.84 -4.21 -11.71
N SER A 146 -16.71 -4.87 -11.48
CA SER A 146 -15.46 -4.66 -12.21
C SER A 146 -14.90 -5.97 -12.75
N GLY A 147 -13.88 -5.89 -13.60
CA GLY A 147 -13.24 -7.10 -14.14
C GLY A 147 -14.16 -8.00 -14.96
N CYS A 148 -15.21 -7.45 -15.58
CA CYS A 148 -16.24 -8.24 -16.27
C CYS A 148 -15.71 -8.94 -17.53
N TYR A 149 -15.94 -10.25 -17.64
CA TYR A 149 -15.71 -11.03 -18.86
C TYR A 149 -16.68 -12.21 -18.93
N LEU A 150 -16.80 -12.84 -20.09
CA LEU A 150 -17.61 -14.04 -20.26
C LEU A 150 -16.75 -15.19 -20.77
N GLU A 151 -16.86 -16.33 -20.12
CA GLU A 151 -16.32 -17.61 -20.59
C GLU A 151 -17.43 -18.37 -21.33
N SER A 152 -17.12 -18.93 -22.50
CA SER A 152 -18.03 -19.80 -23.25
C SER A 152 -17.20 -20.83 -24.01
N GLU A 153 -17.44 -22.11 -23.72
CA GLU A 153 -16.75 -23.25 -24.33
C GLU A 153 -15.20 -23.12 -24.25
N GLY A 154 -14.68 -22.56 -23.15
CA GLY A 154 -13.26 -22.32 -22.92
C GLY A 154 -12.68 -21.07 -23.60
N ALA A 155 -13.49 -20.30 -24.35
CA ALA A 155 -13.08 -19.02 -24.92
C ALA A 155 -13.52 -17.85 -24.03
N ILE A 156 -12.66 -16.83 -23.91
CA ILE A 156 -12.92 -15.62 -23.13
C ILE A 156 -13.35 -14.48 -24.05
N TYR A 157 -14.42 -13.79 -23.66
CA TYR A 157 -14.98 -12.64 -24.34
C TYR A 157 -15.02 -11.43 -23.41
N PRO A 158 -14.54 -10.25 -23.84
CA PRO A 158 -14.62 -9.05 -23.02
C PRO A 158 -16.08 -8.61 -22.85
N VAL A 159 -16.42 -8.16 -21.64
CA VAL A 159 -17.75 -7.64 -21.30
C VAL A 159 -17.60 -6.20 -20.80
N THR A 160 -18.30 -5.27 -21.42
CA THR A 160 -18.32 -3.86 -21.01
C THR A 160 -19.59 -3.56 -20.23
N LEU A 161 -19.47 -3.02 -19.02
CA LEU A 161 -20.60 -2.44 -18.30
C LEU A 161 -20.97 -1.09 -18.95
N ALA A 162 -22.05 -1.07 -19.72
CA ALA A 162 -22.43 0.08 -20.54
C ALA A 162 -23.36 1.08 -19.83
N THR A 163 -24.28 0.61 -19.00
CA THR A 163 -25.21 1.49 -18.27
C THR A 163 -25.50 0.96 -16.88
N HIS A 164 -25.65 1.88 -15.94
CA HIS A 164 -26.24 1.64 -14.63
C HIS A 164 -27.22 2.76 -14.25
N ASN A 165 -28.04 2.53 -13.25
CA ASN A 165 -28.99 3.52 -12.72
C ASN A 165 -28.56 4.10 -11.35
N LEU A 166 -27.29 3.91 -10.91
CA LEU A 166 -26.74 4.70 -9.80
C LEU A 166 -26.84 6.20 -10.11
N PRO A 167 -27.06 7.05 -9.09
CA PRO A 167 -27.04 8.49 -9.26
C PRO A 167 -25.73 8.95 -9.93
N ALA A 168 -25.85 9.98 -10.76
CA ALA A 168 -24.68 10.73 -11.25
C ALA A 168 -24.00 11.47 -10.07
N ALA A 169 -22.88 12.12 -10.37
CA ALA A 169 -22.17 12.95 -9.40
C ALA A 169 -23.15 13.89 -8.67
N LYS A 170 -23.05 13.92 -7.35
CA LYS A 170 -23.88 14.76 -6.49
C LYS A 170 -23.11 16.05 -6.22
N GLU A 171 -23.78 17.20 -6.34
CA GLU A 171 -23.23 18.43 -5.76
C GLU A 171 -23.15 18.26 -4.24
N ILE A 172 -21.93 18.13 -3.75
CA ILE A 172 -21.60 18.18 -2.32
C ILE A 172 -21.27 19.63 -1.96
N PRO A 173 -21.65 20.10 -0.76
CA PRO A 173 -21.07 21.31 -0.21
C PRO A 173 -19.54 21.14 -0.23
N LEU A 174 -18.84 22.17 -0.71
CA LEU A 174 -17.38 22.23 -0.72
C LEU A 174 -16.92 23.16 0.40
N ASP A 175 -15.71 22.93 0.90
CA ASP A 175 -15.07 23.87 1.82
C ASP A 175 -14.83 25.22 1.13
N SER A 176 -15.76 26.14 1.37
CA SER A 176 -15.74 27.50 0.84
C SER A 176 -14.83 28.45 1.61
N GLU A 177 -14.16 27.99 2.69
CA GLU A 177 -13.18 28.82 3.40
C GLU A 177 -12.06 29.21 2.42
N PRO A 178 -11.73 30.51 2.28
CA PRO A 178 -10.70 30.94 1.35
C PRO A 178 -9.33 30.44 1.80
N VAL A 179 -8.50 29.98 0.85
CA VAL A 179 -7.10 29.66 1.13
C VAL A 179 -6.39 30.94 1.56
N LYS A 180 -5.92 30.99 2.81
CA LYS A 180 -5.13 32.12 3.31
C LYS A 180 -3.82 32.20 2.52
N GLN A 181 -3.42 33.40 2.10
CA GLN A 181 -2.09 33.58 1.54
C GLN A 181 -1.06 33.61 2.67
N LEU A 182 -0.08 32.72 2.60
CA LEU A 182 1.04 32.65 3.53
C LEU A 182 2.33 33.09 2.82
N PRO A 183 3.25 33.78 3.51
CA PRO A 183 4.63 33.94 3.03
C PRO A 183 5.24 32.58 2.70
N ALA A 184 6.15 32.51 1.72
CA ALA A 184 6.74 31.24 1.26
C ALA A 184 7.36 30.39 2.37
N LEU A 185 7.92 30.99 3.43
CA LEU A 185 8.49 30.24 4.56
C LEU A 185 7.46 29.76 5.58
N ALA A 186 6.26 30.32 5.56
CA ALA A 186 5.14 29.84 6.37
C ALA A 186 4.43 28.64 5.70
N THR A 187 4.94 28.11 4.57
CA THR A 187 4.36 26.97 3.85
C THR A 187 4.99 25.61 4.23
N LEU A 188 5.96 25.61 5.14
CA LEU A 188 6.63 24.38 5.60
C LEU A 188 5.65 23.40 6.24
N LEU A 189 5.77 22.13 5.88
CA LEU A 189 4.93 21.06 6.42
C LEU A 189 5.78 19.80 6.69
N PRO A 190 5.80 19.24 7.91
CA PRO A 190 5.11 19.72 9.11
C PRO A 190 5.55 21.11 9.57
N THR A 191 4.68 21.81 10.31
CA THR A 191 4.99 23.11 10.92
C THR A 191 6.21 22.99 11.83
N PRO A 192 7.24 23.84 11.65
CA PRO A 192 8.28 23.95 12.65
C PRO A 192 7.73 24.52 13.96
N ARG A 193 7.97 23.85 15.08
CA ARG A 193 7.55 24.29 16.43
C ARG A 193 8.28 25.55 16.86
N HIS A 194 9.54 25.68 16.45
CA HIS A 194 10.39 26.82 16.75
C HIS A 194 11.16 27.25 15.50
N ALA A 195 10.74 28.38 14.92
CA ALA A 195 11.39 29.00 13.78
C ALA A 195 11.64 30.49 14.06
N VAL A 196 12.86 30.95 13.79
CA VAL A 196 13.22 32.37 13.76
C VAL A 196 13.45 32.76 12.30
N GLN A 197 12.61 33.62 11.76
CA GLN A 197 12.69 34.10 10.39
C GLN A 197 13.18 35.54 10.33
N ALA A 198 13.98 35.86 9.31
CA ALA A 198 14.33 37.23 8.94
C ALA A 198 13.78 37.57 7.55
N ASP A 199 13.51 38.85 7.30
CA ASP A 199 13.16 39.36 5.96
C ASP A 199 14.43 39.51 5.10
N ALA A 200 15.07 38.38 4.84
CA ALA A 200 16.28 38.28 4.05
C ALA A 200 16.24 37.00 3.21
N VAL A 201 16.69 37.11 1.97
CA VAL A 201 16.82 36.01 1.03
C VAL A 201 18.22 36.09 0.43
N ARG A 202 18.86 34.95 0.25
CA ARG A 202 20.15 34.86 -0.43
C ARG A 202 20.05 33.98 -1.66
N HIS A 203 20.96 34.18 -2.61
CA HIS A 203 21.05 33.32 -3.78
C HIS A 203 21.52 31.91 -3.37
N TRP A 204 20.84 30.89 -3.89
CA TRP A 204 21.27 29.49 -3.84
C TRP A 204 21.90 29.11 -5.19
N PRO A 205 23.19 28.72 -5.23
CA PRO A 205 23.87 28.44 -6.49
C PRO A 205 23.29 27.25 -7.26
N GLU A 206 23.48 27.22 -8.58
CA GLU A 206 23.12 26.06 -9.41
C GLU A 206 23.95 24.80 -9.09
N ILE A 207 25.20 24.99 -8.65
CA ILE A 207 26.11 23.93 -8.20
C ILE A 207 26.57 24.29 -6.78
N PRO A 208 25.73 24.04 -5.75
CA PRO A 208 26.06 24.30 -4.36
C PRO A 208 27.31 23.54 -3.94
N VAL A 209 28.11 24.17 -3.10
CA VAL A 209 29.28 23.58 -2.47
C VAL A 209 28.93 23.19 -1.05
N TRP A 210 29.20 21.95 -0.65
CA TRP A 210 28.93 21.49 0.71
C TRP A 210 30.12 20.78 1.33
N THR A 211 30.15 20.78 2.66
CA THR A 211 31.11 20.04 3.46
C THR A 211 30.42 19.45 4.68
N GLY A 212 30.87 18.30 5.16
CA GLY A 212 30.25 17.64 6.30
C GLY A 212 30.73 16.21 6.53
N PRO A 213 30.23 15.57 7.61
CA PRO A 213 30.51 14.17 7.92
C PRO A 213 29.82 13.21 6.94
N GLU A 214 30.26 11.96 6.90
CA GLU A 214 29.64 10.92 6.07
C GLU A 214 28.17 10.67 6.45
N THR A 215 27.82 10.89 7.72
CA THR A 215 26.46 10.69 8.26
C THR A 215 25.39 11.56 7.59
N CYS A 216 25.73 12.69 6.97
CA CYS A 216 24.78 13.51 6.22
C CYS A 216 24.75 13.19 4.71
N ALA A 217 25.68 12.39 4.19
CA ALA A 217 25.87 12.21 2.75
C ALA A 217 24.64 11.60 2.07
N GLY A 218 23.97 10.64 2.72
CA GLY A 218 22.73 10.02 2.23
C GLY A 218 21.60 11.04 2.05
N ALA A 219 21.36 11.85 3.08
CA ALA A 219 20.34 12.90 3.06
C ALA A 219 20.60 13.94 1.96
N LEU A 220 21.84 14.39 1.80
CA LEU A 220 22.19 15.37 0.77
C LEU A 220 22.15 14.78 -0.64
N LYS A 221 22.49 13.49 -0.80
CA LYS A 221 22.33 12.80 -2.08
C LYS A 221 20.84 12.72 -2.47
N TRP A 222 19.97 12.43 -1.51
CA TRP A 222 18.53 12.43 -1.71
C TRP A 222 18.02 13.81 -2.15
N VAL A 223 18.39 14.89 -1.45
CA VAL A 223 18.00 16.26 -1.83
C VAL A 223 18.48 16.62 -3.24
N GLN A 224 19.72 16.27 -3.60
CA GLN A 224 20.26 16.47 -4.94
C GLN A 224 19.41 15.77 -6.01
N GLN A 225 19.00 14.52 -5.76
CA GLN A 225 18.13 13.77 -6.66
C GLN A 225 16.77 14.44 -6.84
N MET A 226 16.13 14.84 -5.74
CA MET A 226 14.82 15.50 -5.76
C MET A 226 14.85 16.86 -6.48
N LEU A 227 15.96 17.59 -6.39
CA LEU A 227 16.13 18.88 -7.08
C LEU A 227 16.65 18.75 -8.52
N GLY A 228 17.06 17.55 -8.95
CA GLY A 228 17.78 17.37 -10.22
C GLY A 228 19.11 18.13 -10.28
N GLN A 229 19.76 18.34 -9.13
CA GLN A 229 21.01 19.11 -9.00
C GLN A 229 22.20 18.20 -8.71
N SER A 230 23.41 18.69 -9.01
CA SER A 230 24.68 18.05 -8.63
C SER A 230 25.48 19.01 -7.76
N TRP A 231 25.69 18.65 -6.49
CA TRP A 231 26.39 19.50 -5.53
C TRP A 231 27.85 19.07 -5.41
N ARG A 232 28.75 20.03 -5.19
CA ARG A 232 30.18 19.77 -5.08
C ARG A 232 30.60 19.60 -3.62
N PHE A 233 31.05 18.40 -3.27
CA PHE A 233 31.67 18.16 -1.97
C PHE A 233 33.08 18.77 -1.88
N GLN A 234 33.42 19.32 -0.71
CA GLN A 234 34.78 19.73 -0.36
C GLN A 234 35.10 19.46 1.12
N HIS A 235 36.40 19.37 1.45
CA HIS A 235 36.87 19.09 2.81
C HIS A 235 36.98 20.34 3.70
N SER A 236 36.92 21.54 3.13
CA SER A 236 37.01 22.82 3.85
C SER A 236 35.65 23.51 3.88
N ALA A 237 35.34 24.23 4.96
CA ALA A 237 34.18 25.12 5.00
C ALA A 237 34.40 26.43 4.20
N GLU A 238 35.62 26.70 3.75
CA GLU A 238 35.94 27.89 2.96
C GLU A 238 35.15 27.90 1.65
N LYS A 239 34.29 28.90 1.44
CA LYS A 239 33.39 29.02 0.27
C LYS A 239 32.36 27.89 0.13
N ALA A 240 32.01 27.21 1.23
CA ALA A 240 30.83 26.35 1.22
C ALA A 240 29.54 27.19 1.17
N ASP A 241 28.47 26.63 0.63
CA ASP A 241 27.11 27.16 0.71
C ASP A 241 26.34 26.49 1.87
N LEU A 242 26.66 25.23 2.16
CA LEU A 242 26.14 24.42 3.27
C LEU A 242 27.26 23.71 4.02
N VAL A 243 27.24 23.81 5.35
CA VAL A 243 28.11 23.08 6.27
C VAL A 243 27.25 22.14 7.11
N CYS A 244 27.50 20.85 7.04
CA CYS A 244 26.91 19.87 7.93
C CYS A 244 27.88 19.50 9.06
N SER A 245 27.38 19.30 10.27
CA SER A 245 28.20 18.83 11.40
C SER A 245 27.40 18.00 12.38
N GLU A 246 28.05 17.01 12.99
CA GLU A 246 27.43 16.23 14.08
C GLU A 246 27.34 17.07 15.36
N ASN A 247 26.18 17.05 16.00
CA ASN A 247 25.94 17.67 17.30
C ASN A 247 25.30 16.63 18.24
N PRO A 248 26.11 15.92 19.05
CA PRO A 248 25.62 14.91 19.99
C PRO A 248 24.72 15.45 21.11
N GLY A 249 24.59 16.77 21.25
CA GLY A 249 23.67 17.40 22.20
C GLY A 249 22.21 17.38 21.74
N LEU A 250 21.95 17.12 20.46
CA LEU A 250 20.61 16.99 19.91
C LEU A 250 20.04 15.59 20.19
N GLY A 251 18.73 15.53 20.42
CA GLY A 251 18.02 14.26 20.58
C GLY A 251 17.93 13.45 19.27
N PRO A 252 17.45 12.20 19.33
CA PRO A 252 17.26 11.39 18.13
C PRO A 252 16.38 12.08 17.09
N GLU A 253 16.79 12.02 15.82
CA GLU A 253 16.16 12.69 14.68
C GLU A 253 16.03 14.24 14.78
N ALA A 254 16.54 14.86 15.83
CA ALA A 254 16.50 16.31 15.98
C ALA A 254 17.59 16.97 15.14
N PHE A 255 17.30 18.18 14.67
CA PHE A 255 18.23 18.94 13.84
C PHE A 255 18.20 20.43 14.15
N GLU A 256 19.28 21.11 13.79
CA GLU A 256 19.38 22.57 13.74
C GLU A 256 19.71 22.99 12.30
N LEU A 257 18.80 23.71 11.64
CA LEU A 257 19.01 24.30 10.31
C LEU A 257 19.07 25.82 10.43
N ASN A 258 20.25 26.40 10.14
CA ASN A 258 20.47 27.84 10.19
C ASN A 258 20.89 28.38 8.83
N THR A 259 20.00 29.13 8.19
CA THR A 259 20.22 29.84 6.94
C THR A 259 20.32 31.35 7.12
N LEU A 260 20.27 31.86 8.37
CA LEU A 260 20.54 33.27 8.72
C LEU A 260 22.01 33.64 8.51
N VAL A 261 22.90 32.65 8.57
CA VAL A 261 24.35 32.79 8.42
C VAL A 261 24.82 32.33 7.04
N SER A 262 26.03 32.71 6.63
CA SER A 262 26.69 32.24 5.40
C SER A 262 28.10 31.71 5.75
N PRO A 263 28.40 30.41 5.49
CA PRO A 263 27.55 29.37 4.91
C PRO A 263 26.31 29.05 5.75
N ALA A 264 25.27 28.43 5.15
CA ALA A 264 24.20 27.83 5.96
C ALA A 264 24.74 26.62 6.72
N THR A 265 24.14 26.29 7.87
CA THR A 265 24.53 25.13 8.68
C THR A 265 23.37 24.17 8.89
N LEU A 266 23.65 22.88 8.83
CA LEU A 266 22.72 21.82 9.24
C LEU A 266 23.43 20.91 10.25
N GLN A 267 22.90 20.82 11.46
CA GLN A 267 23.45 19.98 12.52
C GLN A 267 22.44 18.91 12.94
N ALA A 268 22.93 17.71 13.25
CA ALA A 268 22.13 16.61 13.76
C ALA A 268 23.01 15.66 14.59
N ALA A 269 22.42 14.85 15.46
CA ALA A 269 23.15 13.82 16.20
C ALA A 269 23.32 12.52 15.38
N ASP A 270 22.40 12.27 14.45
CA ASP A 270 22.27 11.03 13.69
C ASP A 270 21.90 11.30 12.21
N ALA A 271 21.92 10.25 11.40
CA ALA A 271 21.62 10.32 9.97
C ALA A 271 20.15 10.73 9.73
N GLU A 272 19.24 10.24 10.56
CA GLU A 272 17.82 10.54 10.51
C GLU A 272 17.55 12.03 10.73
N GLY A 273 18.23 12.67 11.69
CA GLY A 273 18.12 14.11 11.93
C GLY A 273 18.64 14.92 10.73
N PHE A 274 19.72 14.48 10.09
CA PHE A 274 20.14 15.06 8.81
C PHE A 274 19.04 14.92 7.75
N CYS A 275 18.36 13.78 7.63
CA CYS A 275 17.23 13.61 6.72
C CYS A 275 16.08 14.58 7.05
N ARG A 276 15.74 14.82 8.33
CA ARG A 276 14.67 15.76 8.72
C ARG A 276 15.01 17.20 8.38
N GLY A 277 16.24 17.63 8.64
CA GLY A 277 16.70 18.97 8.28
C GLY A 277 16.84 19.16 6.76
N ALA A 278 17.31 18.13 6.06
CA ALA A 278 17.39 18.10 4.60
C ALA A 278 16.00 18.18 3.94
N ALA A 279 14.98 17.54 4.52
CA ALA A 279 13.60 17.66 4.05
C ALA A 279 13.07 19.10 4.15
N THR A 280 13.38 19.79 5.25
CA THR A 280 13.04 21.22 5.42
C THR A 280 13.77 22.09 4.39
N LEU A 281 15.07 21.86 4.19
CA LEU A 281 15.85 22.56 3.17
C LEU A 281 15.28 22.32 1.75
N LEU A 282 14.90 21.09 1.44
CA LEU A 282 14.28 20.72 0.16
C LEU A 282 12.98 21.49 -0.07
N GLN A 283 12.09 21.55 0.92
CA GLN A 283 10.85 22.34 0.82
C GLN A 283 11.13 23.82 0.58
N MET A 284 12.11 24.40 1.27
CA MET A 284 12.50 25.81 1.06
C MET A 284 12.97 26.04 -0.38
N LEU A 285 13.84 25.16 -0.90
CA LEU A 285 14.40 25.29 -2.25
C LEU A 285 13.37 25.04 -3.36
N HIS A 286 12.35 24.21 -3.10
CA HIS A 286 11.26 24.00 -4.04
C HIS A 286 10.28 25.16 -4.06
N ALA A 287 10.00 25.76 -2.88
CA ALA A 287 9.13 26.92 -2.75
C ALA A 287 9.74 28.19 -3.37
N THR A 288 11.07 28.34 -3.30
CA THR A 288 11.79 29.49 -3.88
C THR A 288 13.01 29.03 -4.70
N PRO A 289 12.82 28.55 -5.95
CA PRO A 289 13.92 28.04 -6.77
C PRO A 289 15.03 29.08 -6.98
N GLY A 290 16.28 28.69 -6.70
CA GLY A 290 17.47 29.57 -6.84
C GLY A 290 17.67 30.56 -5.69
N GLU A 291 16.80 30.51 -4.67
CA GLU A 291 16.83 31.35 -3.49
C GLU A 291 16.81 30.50 -2.22
N LEU A 292 17.55 30.93 -1.19
CA LEU A 292 17.49 30.37 0.15
C LEU A 292 17.02 31.47 1.12
N PRO A 293 15.79 31.37 1.63
CA PRO A 293 15.29 32.30 2.63
C PRO A 293 16.04 32.16 3.97
N ALA A 294 16.13 33.25 4.74
CA ALA A 294 16.83 33.32 6.01
C ALA A 294 15.95 32.85 7.19
N LEU A 295 16.34 31.72 7.78
CA LEU A 295 15.57 30.94 8.75
C LEU A 295 16.51 30.26 9.74
N ASN A 296 16.11 30.15 11.00
CA ASN A 296 16.74 29.26 11.97
C ASN A 296 15.69 28.36 12.61
N ILE A 297 15.87 27.05 12.52
CA ILE A 297 15.01 26.02 13.10
C ILE A 297 15.86 25.12 13.98
N GLU A 298 15.38 24.85 15.19
CA GLU A 298 15.94 23.83 16.09
C GLU A 298 14.77 23.03 16.67
N GLU A 299 14.64 21.76 16.28
CA GLU A 299 13.56 20.89 16.74
C GLU A 299 13.83 19.41 16.48
N GLY A 300 13.00 18.56 17.09
CA GLY A 300 12.89 17.14 16.79
C GLY A 300 11.43 16.69 16.73
N PRO A 301 11.15 15.40 16.47
CA PRO A 301 9.80 14.90 16.39
C PRO A 301 9.09 14.87 17.75
N HIS A 302 7.75 14.91 17.75
CA HIS A 302 6.95 14.59 18.94
C HIS A 302 6.82 13.08 19.14
N TYR A 303 6.40 12.35 18.10
CA TYR A 303 6.28 10.90 18.13
C TYR A 303 7.47 10.23 17.45
N SER A 304 7.99 9.15 18.05
CA SER A 304 9.06 8.35 17.47
C SER A 304 8.59 7.49 16.28
N TYR A 305 7.30 7.14 16.22
CA TYR A 305 6.72 6.37 15.12
C TYR A 305 5.81 7.25 14.26
N ARG A 306 6.15 7.46 12.99
CA ARG A 306 5.40 8.29 12.04
C ARG A 306 5.29 7.52 10.73
N GLY A 307 4.21 6.76 10.60
CA GLY A 307 4.08 5.68 9.63
C GLY A 307 3.21 6.00 8.42
N LEU A 308 3.50 5.31 7.32
CA LEU A 308 2.58 5.07 6.22
C LEU A 308 2.58 3.57 5.93
N MET A 309 1.40 2.95 5.97
CA MET A 309 1.19 1.60 5.46
C MET A 309 0.71 1.66 4.00
N LEU A 310 1.32 0.84 3.16
CA LEU A 310 0.88 0.61 1.78
C LEU A 310 0.63 -0.88 1.53
N ASP A 311 -0.60 -1.19 1.14
CA ASP A 311 -1.00 -2.52 0.68
C ASP A 311 -0.49 -2.78 -0.73
N CYS A 312 0.42 -3.75 -0.84
CA CYS A 312 0.91 -4.26 -2.12
C CYS A 312 0.37 -5.65 -2.45
N ALA A 313 -0.39 -6.26 -1.54
CA ALA A 313 -0.99 -7.58 -1.72
C ALA A 313 -2.21 -7.51 -2.63
N ARG A 314 -3.16 -6.60 -2.36
CA ARG A 314 -4.40 -6.48 -3.14
C ARG A 314 -4.11 -6.07 -4.59
N HIS A 315 -3.28 -5.05 -4.78
CA HIS A 315 -2.72 -4.66 -6.08
C HIS A 315 -1.22 -4.41 -5.99
N PHE A 316 -0.47 -4.87 -7.00
CA PHE A 316 0.98 -4.77 -7.00
C PHE A 316 1.46 -3.37 -7.41
N HIS A 317 2.43 -2.83 -6.67
CA HIS A 317 3.12 -1.57 -6.99
C HIS A 317 4.59 -1.85 -7.34
N SER A 318 5.12 -1.19 -8.38
CA SER A 318 6.53 -1.38 -8.79
C SER A 318 7.50 -0.81 -7.77
N VAL A 319 8.76 -1.28 -7.80
CA VAL A 319 9.83 -0.77 -6.92
C VAL A 319 10.02 0.74 -7.10
N GLU A 320 9.88 1.24 -8.32
CA GLU A 320 9.99 2.66 -8.64
C GLU A 320 8.88 3.46 -7.97
N THR A 321 7.62 2.97 -7.99
CA THR A 321 6.53 3.59 -7.23
C THR A 321 6.81 3.57 -5.73
N LEU A 322 7.36 2.49 -5.18
CA LEU A 322 7.71 2.42 -3.76
C LEU A 322 8.81 3.42 -3.37
N ILE A 323 9.82 3.60 -4.23
CA ILE A 323 10.88 4.59 -4.00
C ILE A 323 10.30 6.01 -4.01
N ASP A 324 9.37 6.30 -4.93
CA ASP A 324 8.67 7.59 -4.96
C ASP A 324 7.83 7.81 -3.70
N VAL A 325 7.15 6.77 -3.19
CA VAL A 325 6.42 6.85 -1.91
C VAL A 325 7.39 7.17 -0.76
N LEU A 326 8.57 6.53 -0.71
CA LEU A 326 9.60 6.83 0.29
C LEU A 326 10.10 8.28 0.17
N ASP A 327 10.25 8.81 -1.05
CA ASP A 327 10.59 10.22 -1.28
C ASP A 327 9.57 11.16 -0.65
N TRP A 328 8.28 10.90 -0.86
CA TRP A 328 7.22 11.73 -0.32
C TRP A 328 7.09 11.60 1.19
N MET A 329 7.24 10.40 1.73
CA MET A 329 7.31 10.17 3.18
C MET A 329 8.42 10.98 3.83
N ALA A 330 9.63 10.95 3.24
CA ALA A 330 10.80 11.66 3.73
C ALA A 330 10.63 13.18 3.67
N LEU A 331 10.06 13.68 2.57
CA LEU A 331 9.73 15.09 2.38
C LEU A 331 8.85 15.62 3.53
N TYR A 332 7.94 14.79 4.03
CA TYR A 332 7.04 15.12 5.13
C TYR A 332 7.44 14.50 6.48
N LYS A 333 8.71 14.11 6.64
CA LYS A 333 9.31 13.66 7.91
C LYS A 333 8.69 12.39 8.52
N LEU A 334 7.97 11.58 7.74
CA LEU A 334 7.56 10.23 8.11
C LEU A 334 8.79 9.31 8.13
N ASN A 335 8.80 8.29 9.00
CA ASN A 335 9.99 7.48 9.27
C ASN A 335 9.75 5.97 9.34
N HIS A 336 8.50 5.50 9.23
CA HIS A 336 8.20 4.06 9.16
C HIS A 336 7.38 3.75 7.92
N PHE A 337 7.92 2.96 7.01
CA PHE A 337 7.18 2.42 5.86
C PHE A 337 6.69 1.03 6.23
N HIS A 338 5.41 0.92 6.56
CA HIS A 338 4.75 -0.34 6.85
C HIS A 338 4.35 -0.99 5.53
N TRP A 339 5.05 -2.05 5.16
CA TRP A 339 4.92 -2.69 3.86
C TRP A 339 4.06 -3.95 3.97
N HIS A 340 2.79 -3.82 3.63
CA HIS A 340 1.83 -4.91 3.64
C HIS A 340 2.03 -5.78 2.39
N LEU A 341 2.69 -6.93 2.57
CA LEU A 341 3.28 -7.75 1.50
C LEU A 341 2.46 -9.01 1.17
N THR A 342 1.52 -9.40 2.02
CA THR A 342 0.82 -10.69 1.90
C THR A 342 -0.63 -10.55 2.34
N ASP A 343 -1.53 -11.11 1.55
CA ASP A 343 -2.95 -11.22 1.89
C ASP A 343 -3.57 -12.39 1.11
N ASP A 344 -4.90 -12.49 1.14
CA ASP A 344 -5.67 -13.51 0.45
C ASP A 344 -5.46 -13.49 -1.06
N GLU A 345 -5.42 -12.30 -1.66
CA GLU A 345 -5.35 -12.14 -3.10
C GLU A 345 -3.93 -12.28 -3.65
N ALA A 346 -2.90 -12.20 -2.81
CA ALA A 346 -1.53 -12.49 -3.22
C ALA A 346 -0.48 -12.56 -2.10
N TRP A 347 0.62 -13.26 -2.42
CA TRP A 347 1.89 -13.22 -1.72
C TRP A 347 2.95 -12.49 -2.57
N ARG A 348 3.60 -11.44 -2.02
CA ARG A 348 4.50 -10.58 -2.80
C ARG A 348 5.99 -10.77 -2.55
N LEU A 349 6.41 -11.47 -1.50
CA LEU A 349 7.83 -11.52 -1.12
C LEU A 349 8.53 -12.79 -1.62
N GLU A 350 9.67 -12.69 -2.29
CA GLU A 350 10.45 -13.89 -2.62
C GLU A 350 11.00 -14.58 -1.38
N ILE A 351 10.61 -15.85 -1.16
CA ILE A 351 11.18 -16.73 -0.14
C ILE A 351 11.86 -17.90 -0.85
N PRO A 352 13.20 -17.92 -1.03
CA PRO A 352 13.85 -18.94 -1.85
C PRO A 352 13.67 -20.38 -1.35
N ALA A 353 13.41 -20.56 -0.06
CA ALA A 353 13.10 -21.87 0.53
C ALA A 353 11.68 -22.37 0.22
N LEU A 354 10.81 -21.49 -0.29
CA LEU A 354 9.39 -21.72 -0.63
C LEU A 354 9.03 -20.96 -1.93
N PRO A 355 9.67 -21.29 -3.06
CA PRO A 355 9.52 -20.51 -4.31
C PRO A 355 8.08 -20.53 -4.88
N GLU A 356 7.25 -21.48 -4.48
CA GLU A 356 5.84 -21.56 -4.85
C GLU A 356 5.05 -20.34 -4.39
N LEU A 357 5.44 -19.71 -3.27
CA LEU A 357 4.78 -18.51 -2.75
C LEU A 357 4.75 -17.38 -3.78
N THR A 358 5.80 -17.19 -4.58
CA THR A 358 5.81 -16.18 -5.66
C THR A 358 5.52 -16.75 -7.04
N ARG A 359 5.79 -18.04 -7.30
CA ARG A 359 5.44 -18.67 -8.58
C ARG A 359 3.93 -18.84 -8.76
N VAL A 360 3.22 -19.11 -7.67
CA VAL A 360 1.77 -19.32 -7.63
C VAL A 360 1.11 -18.17 -6.90
N GLY A 361 1.48 -17.95 -5.63
CA GLY A 361 0.79 -17.00 -4.74
C GLY A 361 0.87 -15.53 -5.19
N ALA A 362 1.80 -15.15 -6.07
CA ALA A 362 1.89 -13.77 -6.57
C ALA A 362 0.96 -13.46 -7.74
N TRP A 363 0.29 -14.47 -8.33
CA TRP A 363 -0.44 -14.35 -9.58
C TRP A 363 -1.87 -14.86 -9.46
N ARG A 364 -2.80 -14.08 -9.96
CA ARG A 364 -4.23 -14.44 -10.06
C ARG A 364 -4.75 -14.20 -11.46
N GLY A 365 -5.75 -14.94 -11.89
CA GLY A 365 -6.27 -14.87 -13.26
C GLY A 365 -7.19 -16.03 -13.58
N HIS A 366 -7.90 -15.94 -14.70
CA HIS A 366 -8.81 -17.00 -15.12
C HIS A 366 -8.03 -18.30 -15.40
N GLY A 367 -8.40 -19.38 -14.72
CA GLY A 367 -7.73 -20.68 -14.84
C GLY A 367 -6.40 -20.80 -14.09
N LEU A 368 -5.98 -19.79 -13.31
CA LEU A 368 -4.86 -19.91 -12.37
C LEU A 368 -5.35 -20.48 -11.03
N THR A 369 -4.40 -20.86 -10.16
CA THR A 369 -4.70 -21.37 -8.81
C THR A 369 -5.49 -20.35 -7.98
N LEU A 370 -5.12 -19.08 -8.06
CA LEU A 370 -5.88 -17.98 -7.48
C LEU A 370 -6.78 -17.37 -8.56
N SER A 371 -8.09 -17.38 -8.33
CA SER A 371 -9.07 -16.75 -9.21
C SER A 371 -8.85 -15.23 -9.30
N PRO A 372 -9.31 -14.56 -10.38
CA PRO A 372 -9.33 -13.10 -10.46
C PRO A 372 -9.96 -12.47 -9.22
N GLN A 373 -9.49 -11.30 -8.82
CA GLN A 373 -10.03 -10.56 -7.68
C GLN A 373 -9.90 -9.06 -7.95
N LEU A 374 -10.81 -8.28 -7.37
CA LEU A 374 -10.71 -6.82 -7.28
C LEU A 374 -10.64 -6.10 -8.62
N GLY A 375 -11.26 -6.66 -9.66
CA GLY A 375 -11.30 -6.10 -11.00
C GLY A 375 -10.06 -6.41 -11.84
N SER A 376 -9.24 -7.39 -11.44
CA SER A 376 -8.03 -7.78 -12.19
C SER A 376 -8.32 -8.32 -13.59
N GLY A 377 -9.55 -8.81 -13.82
CA GLY A 377 -9.96 -9.38 -15.09
C GLY A 377 -9.39 -10.79 -15.35
N PRO A 378 -9.55 -11.32 -16.57
CA PRO A 378 -9.25 -12.72 -16.86
C PRO A 378 -7.75 -13.01 -17.05
N GLU A 379 -6.97 -12.01 -17.45
CA GLU A 379 -5.54 -12.19 -17.72
C GLU A 379 -4.73 -12.41 -16.41
N PRO A 380 -3.58 -13.10 -16.47
CA PRO A 380 -2.67 -13.17 -15.34
C PRO A 380 -2.29 -11.77 -14.83
N TYR A 381 -2.67 -11.49 -13.59
CA TYR A 381 -2.42 -10.24 -12.88
C TYR A 381 -1.62 -10.52 -11.62
N GLY A 382 -0.54 -9.76 -11.41
CA GLY A 382 0.30 -9.99 -10.24
C GLY A 382 1.69 -9.37 -10.33
N GLY A 383 2.57 -9.86 -9.47
CA GLY A 383 3.93 -9.39 -9.28
C GLY A 383 4.47 -9.75 -7.89
N SER A 384 5.79 -9.80 -7.77
CA SER A 384 6.49 -10.08 -6.51
C SER A 384 7.81 -9.30 -6.45
N TYR A 385 8.30 -9.05 -5.24
CA TYR A 385 9.57 -8.40 -4.95
C TYR A 385 10.64 -9.47 -4.73
N SER A 386 11.69 -9.43 -5.57
CA SER A 386 12.88 -10.25 -5.36
C SER A 386 13.69 -9.73 -4.17
N ARG A 387 14.66 -10.53 -3.70
CA ARG A 387 15.63 -10.03 -2.70
C ARG A 387 16.35 -8.75 -3.14
N THR A 388 16.66 -8.64 -4.43
CA THR A 388 17.31 -7.45 -5.00
C THR A 388 16.40 -6.23 -4.93
N ASP A 389 15.11 -6.42 -5.20
CA ASP A 389 14.11 -5.36 -5.11
C ASP A 389 13.95 -4.88 -3.66
N VAL A 390 13.86 -5.80 -2.71
CA VAL A 390 13.83 -5.46 -1.27
C VAL A 390 15.08 -4.68 -0.88
N GLN A 391 16.27 -5.12 -1.28
CA GLN A 391 17.52 -4.39 -1.00
C GLN A 391 17.53 -2.98 -1.60
N ARG A 392 16.97 -2.79 -2.81
CA ARG A 392 16.83 -1.46 -3.41
C ARG A 392 15.91 -0.56 -2.57
N VAL A 393 14.76 -1.08 -2.13
CA VAL A 393 13.80 -0.34 -1.28
C VAL A 393 14.43 -0.01 0.08
N ILE A 394 15.08 -0.97 0.74
CA ILE A 394 15.78 -0.75 2.02
C ILE A 394 16.88 0.31 1.88
N ALA A 395 17.71 0.24 0.83
CA ALA A 395 18.77 1.21 0.61
C ALA A 395 18.22 2.62 0.30
N ALA A 396 17.08 2.70 -0.40
CA ALA A 396 16.40 3.96 -0.64
C ALA A 396 15.80 4.54 0.65
N ALA A 397 15.14 3.70 1.46
CA ALA A 397 14.55 4.07 2.74
C ALA A 397 15.62 4.58 3.73
N ALA A 398 16.77 3.91 3.82
CA ALA A 398 17.88 4.31 4.68
C ALA A 398 18.43 5.71 4.32
N GLN A 399 18.55 6.05 3.03
CA GLN A 399 18.97 7.39 2.58
C GLN A 399 17.98 8.51 2.96
N ARG A 400 16.75 8.12 3.32
CA ARG A 400 15.63 8.98 3.69
C ARG A 400 15.32 8.95 5.19
N GLY A 401 16.11 8.21 5.97
CA GLY A 401 15.88 7.99 7.39
C GLY A 401 14.55 7.27 7.65
N ILE A 402 14.17 6.34 6.78
CA ILE A 402 12.93 5.56 6.89
C ILE A 402 13.30 4.11 7.24
N THR A 403 12.64 3.59 8.27
CA THR A 403 12.66 2.17 8.61
C THR A 403 11.53 1.46 7.85
N VAL A 404 11.84 0.34 7.21
CA VAL A 404 10.81 -0.51 6.57
C VAL A 404 10.37 -1.59 7.54
N VAL A 405 9.06 -1.67 7.77
CA VAL A 405 8.40 -2.67 8.63
C VAL A 405 7.66 -3.64 7.70
N PRO A 406 8.18 -4.84 7.44
CA PRO A 406 7.46 -5.82 6.62
C PRO A 406 6.28 -6.40 7.42
N GLU A 407 5.18 -6.66 6.73
CA GLU A 407 4.06 -7.42 7.27
C GLU A 407 3.89 -8.76 6.58
N ILE A 408 3.77 -9.82 7.37
CA ILE A 408 3.25 -11.13 6.95
C ILE A 408 2.02 -11.42 7.79
N ASP A 409 0.85 -11.30 7.18
CA ASP A 409 -0.41 -11.45 7.87
C ASP A 409 -0.69 -12.91 8.23
N ILE A 410 -0.92 -13.20 9.52
CA ILE A 410 -1.30 -14.53 10.02
C ILE A 410 -2.23 -14.40 11.25
N PRO A 411 -3.07 -15.42 11.54
CA PRO A 411 -3.36 -16.59 10.72
C PRO A 411 -4.48 -16.36 9.69
N GLY A 412 -5.21 -15.24 9.76
CA GLY A 412 -6.13 -14.81 8.71
C GLY A 412 -5.37 -14.38 7.45
N HIS A 413 -6.09 -13.93 6.43
CA HIS A 413 -5.49 -13.29 5.26
C HIS A 413 -4.39 -14.12 4.55
N CYS A 414 -4.48 -15.45 4.62
CA CYS A 414 -3.41 -16.36 4.23
C CYS A 414 -3.71 -17.18 2.98
N ARG A 415 -4.79 -16.86 2.25
CA ARG A 415 -5.25 -17.69 1.13
C ARG A 415 -4.17 -17.90 0.07
N ALA A 416 -3.44 -16.87 -0.31
CA ALA A 416 -2.37 -16.98 -1.30
C ALA A 416 -1.26 -17.96 -0.88
N ALA A 417 -0.88 -17.94 0.41
CA ALA A 417 0.11 -18.87 0.96
C ALA A 417 -0.42 -20.31 0.99
N ILE A 418 -1.64 -20.50 1.49
CA ILE A 418 -2.31 -21.82 1.60
C ILE A 418 -2.43 -22.50 0.24
N HIS A 419 -2.83 -21.76 -0.78
CA HIS A 419 -2.97 -22.29 -2.15
C HIS A 419 -1.63 -22.51 -2.85
N ALA A 420 -0.59 -21.75 -2.50
CA ALA A 420 0.76 -21.97 -3.01
C ALA A 420 1.45 -23.18 -2.37
N LEU A 421 1.13 -23.50 -1.11
CA LEU A 421 1.76 -24.57 -0.32
C LEU A 421 0.73 -25.53 0.30
N PRO A 422 -0.16 -26.16 -0.49
CA PRO A 422 -1.25 -26.96 0.04
C PRO A 422 -0.76 -28.16 0.85
N ASP A 423 0.38 -28.77 0.46
CA ASP A 423 0.97 -29.92 1.15
C ASP A 423 1.45 -29.60 2.58
N LEU A 424 1.74 -28.33 2.87
CA LEU A 424 2.18 -27.87 4.20
C LEU A 424 1.02 -27.29 5.01
N LEU A 425 0.10 -26.58 4.35
CA LEU A 425 -0.81 -25.64 5.01
C LEU A 425 -2.27 -26.08 5.01
N ARG A 426 -2.63 -27.19 4.33
CA ARG A 426 -4.00 -27.72 4.34
C ARG A 426 -4.12 -29.01 5.13
N GLU A 427 -5.20 -29.09 5.89
CA GLU A 427 -5.69 -30.32 6.49
C GLU A 427 -6.88 -30.82 5.65
N ALA A 428 -6.75 -31.99 5.01
CA ALA A 428 -7.79 -32.52 4.14
C ALA A 428 -9.05 -32.94 4.92
N GLU A 429 -8.89 -33.28 6.21
CA GLU A 429 -9.94 -33.73 7.11
C GLU A 429 -10.68 -32.59 7.81
N ASP A 430 -10.22 -31.34 7.69
CA ASP A 430 -10.91 -30.20 8.29
C ASP A 430 -12.24 -29.93 7.58
N GLN A 431 -13.32 -29.93 8.35
CA GLN A 431 -14.69 -29.66 7.87
C GLN A 431 -15.25 -28.35 8.45
N SER A 432 -14.36 -27.46 8.92
CA SER A 432 -14.75 -26.17 9.45
C SER A 432 -15.44 -25.34 8.36
N ALA A 433 -16.62 -24.82 8.68
CA ALA A 433 -17.35 -23.92 7.79
C ALA A 433 -17.27 -22.51 8.38
N TYR A 434 -16.70 -21.58 7.62
CA TYR A 434 -16.60 -20.18 7.96
C TYR A 434 -16.63 -19.32 6.70
N GLU A 435 -16.86 -18.02 6.88
CA GLU A 435 -16.75 -17.01 5.83
C GLU A 435 -15.97 -15.84 6.45
N SER A 436 -14.89 -15.41 5.81
CA SER A 436 -14.14 -14.21 6.20
C SER A 436 -14.88 -12.94 5.83
N VAL A 437 -14.40 -11.80 6.31
CA VAL A 437 -14.95 -10.48 5.98
C VAL A 437 -14.90 -10.23 4.46
N GLN A 438 -13.88 -10.77 3.79
CA GLN A 438 -13.64 -10.72 2.35
C GLN A 438 -14.29 -11.88 1.59
N PHE A 439 -15.09 -12.70 2.27
CA PHE A 439 -15.92 -13.75 1.69
C PHE A 439 -15.15 -14.96 1.14
N PHE A 440 -14.06 -15.31 1.81
CA PHE A 440 -13.34 -16.56 1.62
C PHE A 440 -13.69 -17.56 2.73
N ASP A 441 -13.65 -18.85 2.41
CA ASP A 441 -13.95 -19.96 3.34
C ASP A 441 -12.76 -20.92 3.51
N ASP A 442 -11.60 -20.56 2.96
CA ASP A 442 -10.39 -21.39 2.84
C ASP A 442 -9.09 -20.60 3.11
N ASN A 443 -9.19 -19.46 3.81
CA ASN A 443 -8.11 -18.48 3.93
C ASN A 443 -7.36 -18.40 5.27
N VAL A 444 -7.53 -19.36 6.19
CA VAL A 444 -6.96 -19.28 7.55
C VAL A 444 -5.91 -20.37 7.75
N LEU A 445 -4.71 -20.01 8.20
CA LEU A 445 -3.66 -20.99 8.55
C LEU A 445 -4.13 -21.90 9.69
N ASN A 446 -3.83 -23.19 9.58
CA ASN A 446 -4.12 -24.14 10.63
C ASN A 446 -2.97 -24.19 11.67
N PRO A 447 -3.20 -23.79 12.93
CA PRO A 447 -2.15 -23.71 13.95
C PRO A 447 -1.72 -25.07 14.51
N ALA A 448 -2.37 -26.17 14.11
CA ALA A 448 -2.03 -27.51 14.60
C ALA A 448 -1.22 -28.35 13.60
N LEU A 449 -0.97 -27.85 12.38
CA LEU A 449 -0.19 -28.57 11.39
C LEU A 449 1.32 -28.33 11.57
N PRO A 450 2.16 -29.38 11.56
CA PRO A 450 3.61 -29.22 11.54
C PRO A 450 4.12 -28.38 10.36
N GLY A 451 3.45 -28.48 9.20
CA GLY A 451 3.79 -27.72 8.01
C GLY A 451 3.61 -26.21 8.17
N THR A 452 2.68 -25.76 9.02
CA THR A 452 2.52 -24.34 9.37
C THR A 452 3.78 -23.81 10.07
N TYR A 453 4.36 -24.56 10.98
CA TYR A 453 5.58 -24.15 11.68
C TYR A 453 6.82 -24.22 10.77
N GLU A 454 6.89 -25.20 9.86
CA GLU A 454 7.94 -25.24 8.83
C GLU A 454 7.87 -24.01 7.91
N PHE A 455 6.67 -23.62 7.50
CA PHE A 455 6.41 -22.41 6.74
C PHE A 455 6.88 -21.17 7.50
N LEU A 456 6.44 -20.98 8.75
CA LEU A 456 6.82 -19.84 9.59
C LEU A 456 8.34 -19.76 9.81
N ASP A 457 9.00 -20.87 10.13
CA ASP A 457 10.45 -20.89 10.33
C ASP A 457 11.21 -20.40 9.10
N LYS A 458 10.79 -20.83 7.91
CA LYS A 458 11.43 -20.44 6.64
C LYS A 458 11.16 -18.97 6.31
N VAL A 459 9.93 -18.52 6.48
CA VAL A 459 9.52 -17.13 6.18
C VAL A 459 10.15 -16.15 7.17
N LEU A 460 10.01 -16.37 8.46
CA LEU A 460 10.52 -15.45 9.50
C LEU A 460 12.05 -15.36 9.44
N LYS A 461 12.75 -16.47 9.19
CA LYS A 461 14.20 -16.46 8.99
C LYS A 461 14.62 -15.58 7.81
N GLU A 462 13.89 -15.68 6.69
CA GLU A 462 14.16 -14.89 5.51
C GLU A 462 13.92 -13.40 5.76
N ILE A 463 12.82 -13.06 6.42
CA ILE A 463 12.46 -11.68 6.73
C ILE A 463 13.48 -11.04 7.67
N CYS A 464 13.86 -11.71 8.76
CA CYS A 464 14.91 -11.20 9.65
C CYS A 464 16.27 -11.04 8.94
N THR A 465 16.49 -11.74 7.82
CA THR A 465 17.70 -11.58 7.00
C THR A 465 17.59 -10.39 6.04
N LEU A 466 16.42 -10.15 5.46
CA LEU A 466 16.21 -9.12 4.43
C LEU A 466 15.97 -7.73 5.01
N PHE A 467 15.28 -7.63 6.14
CA PHE A 467 14.84 -6.37 6.72
C PHE A 467 15.68 -6.03 7.95
N PRO A 468 16.48 -4.95 7.93
CA PRO A 468 17.37 -4.59 9.04
C PRO A 468 16.65 -3.93 10.22
N GLY A 469 15.37 -3.58 10.07
CA GLY A 469 14.56 -2.98 11.13
C GLY A 469 14.26 -3.98 12.26
N ASP A 470 13.97 -3.45 13.44
CA ASP A 470 13.67 -4.24 14.63
C ASP A 470 12.17 -4.61 14.75
N LYS A 471 11.32 -4.22 13.80
CA LYS A 471 9.86 -4.43 13.84
C LYS A 471 9.41 -5.25 12.64
N ILE A 472 8.59 -6.25 12.90
CA ILE A 472 7.94 -7.10 11.90
C ILE A 472 6.46 -7.19 12.29
N HIS A 473 5.58 -6.83 11.37
CA HIS A 473 4.13 -6.90 11.59
C HIS A 473 3.65 -8.32 11.24
N MET A 474 2.79 -8.88 12.08
CA MET A 474 2.27 -10.26 11.90
C MET A 474 0.76 -10.31 11.72
N GLY A 475 0.14 -9.19 11.33
CA GLY A 475 -1.30 -9.08 11.12
C GLY A 475 -2.10 -9.30 12.40
N CYS A 476 -2.89 -10.39 12.42
CA CYS A 476 -3.78 -10.88 13.50
C CYS A 476 -5.24 -10.39 13.40
N ASP A 477 -5.60 -9.70 12.34
CA ASP A 477 -6.94 -9.18 12.11
C ASP A 477 -7.92 -10.23 11.56
N GLU A 478 -9.20 -9.98 11.82
CA GLU A 478 -10.36 -10.58 11.16
C GLU A 478 -10.43 -12.13 11.06
N VAL A 479 -9.79 -12.88 11.96
CA VAL A 479 -9.90 -14.35 11.99
C VAL A 479 -11.36 -14.79 12.17
N PRO A 480 -11.96 -15.52 11.21
CA PRO A 480 -13.37 -15.88 11.25
C PRO A 480 -13.69 -16.79 12.44
N SER A 481 -14.77 -16.48 13.17
CA SER A 481 -15.13 -17.22 14.40
C SER A 481 -15.40 -18.72 14.20
N GLY A 482 -15.65 -19.16 12.95
CA GLY A 482 -15.87 -20.56 12.57
C GLY A 482 -14.60 -21.36 12.28
N ALA A 483 -13.44 -20.69 12.17
CA ALA A 483 -12.17 -21.34 11.84
C ALA A 483 -11.80 -22.43 12.87
N TRP A 484 -11.23 -23.52 12.37
CA TRP A 484 -10.68 -24.67 13.13
C TRP A 484 -11.68 -25.48 13.98
N ARG A 485 -12.96 -25.11 14.04
CA ARG A 485 -13.95 -25.78 14.91
C ARG A 485 -14.11 -27.28 14.63
N HIS A 486 -13.89 -27.68 13.38
CA HIS A 486 -14.01 -29.07 12.92
C HIS A 486 -12.70 -29.59 12.32
N SER A 487 -11.56 -29.01 12.70
CA SER A 487 -10.22 -29.53 12.40
C SER A 487 -9.82 -30.60 13.43
N PRO A 488 -9.60 -31.86 13.02
CA PRO A 488 -9.11 -32.90 13.93
C PRO A 488 -7.77 -32.55 14.58
N ALA A 489 -6.83 -31.98 13.82
CA ALA A 489 -5.54 -31.55 14.36
C ALA A 489 -5.69 -30.45 15.42
N CYS A 490 -6.53 -29.43 15.17
CA CYS A 490 -6.78 -28.38 16.15
C CYS A 490 -7.50 -28.91 17.40
N GLN A 491 -8.45 -29.84 17.25
CA GLN A 491 -9.08 -30.49 18.41
C GLN A 491 -8.05 -31.23 19.26
N ALA A 492 -7.14 -31.98 18.65
CA ALA A 492 -6.06 -32.66 19.37
C ALA A 492 -5.11 -31.66 20.07
N LEU A 493 -4.74 -30.56 19.41
CA LEU A 493 -3.91 -29.51 20.01
C LEU A 493 -4.63 -28.82 21.18
N MET A 494 -5.93 -28.53 21.04
CA MET A 494 -6.73 -27.96 22.13
C MET A 494 -6.79 -28.89 23.34
N GLU A 495 -6.97 -30.20 23.12
CA GLU A 495 -6.94 -31.21 24.20
C GLU A 495 -5.56 -31.28 24.87
N GLN A 496 -4.47 -31.24 24.09
CA GLN A 496 -3.09 -31.30 24.59
C GLN A 496 -2.76 -30.09 25.47
N GLU A 497 -3.09 -28.88 25.01
CA GLU A 497 -2.73 -27.63 25.67
C GLU A 497 -3.78 -27.16 26.69
N GLY A 498 -4.92 -27.86 26.76
CA GLY A 498 -6.05 -27.48 27.63
C GLY A 498 -6.76 -26.21 27.19
N TYR A 499 -6.76 -25.91 25.88
CA TYR A 499 -7.47 -24.76 25.33
C TYR A 499 -8.98 -24.99 25.26
N THR A 500 -9.73 -23.92 25.44
CA THR A 500 -11.20 -23.90 25.52
C THR A 500 -11.85 -23.05 24.43
N SER A 501 -11.07 -22.26 23.68
CA SER A 501 -11.55 -21.46 22.56
C SER A 501 -10.58 -21.42 21.38
N PRO A 502 -11.08 -21.22 20.15
CA PRO A 502 -10.24 -20.98 18.96
C PRO A 502 -9.30 -19.78 19.09
N THR A 503 -9.68 -18.72 19.82
CA THR A 503 -8.80 -17.56 20.07
C THR A 503 -7.49 -17.96 20.76
N GLN A 504 -7.51 -19.00 21.60
CA GLN A 504 -6.28 -19.50 22.23
C GLN A 504 -5.35 -20.21 21.23
N LEU A 505 -5.91 -20.83 20.17
CA LEU A 505 -5.14 -21.39 19.05
C LEU A 505 -4.49 -20.28 18.20
N GLN A 506 -5.21 -19.20 17.93
CA GLN A 506 -4.64 -18.00 17.29
C GLN A 506 -3.46 -17.45 18.11
N GLY A 507 -3.66 -17.29 19.42
CA GLY A 507 -2.58 -16.89 20.33
C GLY A 507 -1.43 -17.88 20.38
N HIS A 508 -1.68 -19.19 20.24
CA HIS A 508 -0.62 -20.20 20.22
C HIS A 508 0.33 -19.98 19.04
N LEU A 509 -0.22 -19.78 17.84
CA LEU A 509 0.57 -19.51 16.64
C LEU A 509 1.34 -18.18 16.73
N LEU A 510 0.67 -17.12 17.18
CA LEU A 510 1.29 -15.79 17.26
C LEU A 510 2.36 -15.71 18.35
N ARG A 511 2.21 -16.45 19.47
CA ARG A 511 3.27 -16.58 20.46
C ARG A 511 4.49 -17.32 19.92
N TYR A 512 4.31 -18.33 19.07
CA TYR A 512 5.42 -18.98 18.36
C TYR A 512 6.19 -17.97 17.51
N ALA A 513 5.50 -17.19 16.68
CA ALA A 513 6.12 -16.15 15.87
C ALA A 513 6.81 -15.08 16.74
N GLN A 514 6.15 -14.63 17.81
CA GLN A 514 6.72 -13.68 18.77
C GLN A 514 8.03 -14.18 19.40
N ASP A 515 8.07 -15.44 19.83
CA ASP A 515 9.25 -16.04 20.46
C ASP A 515 10.39 -16.20 19.45
N PHE A 516 10.09 -16.64 18.23
CA PHE A 516 11.06 -16.70 17.14
C PHE A 516 11.68 -15.32 16.86
N LEU A 517 10.82 -14.30 16.67
CA LEU A 517 11.27 -12.93 16.37
C LEU A 517 12.09 -12.35 17.52
N ALA A 518 11.66 -12.55 18.76
CA ALA A 518 12.39 -12.09 19.94
C ALA A 518 13.78 -12.73 20.03
N ALA A 519 13.92 -14.00 19.66
CA ALA A 519 15.21 -14.69 19.60
C ALA A 519 16.16 -14.11 18.53
N GLN A 520 15.62 -13.47 17.49
CA GLN A 520 16.39 -12.75 16.47
C GLN A 520 16.64 -11.27 16.82
N GLY A 521 16.13 -10.79 17.97
CA GLY A 521 16.21 -9.38 18.36
C GLY A 521 15.16 -8.48 17.70
N CYS A 522 14.12 -9.07 17.09
CA CYS A 522 13.00 -8.36 16.49
C CYS A 522 11.80 -8.30 17.46
N THR A 523 11.01 -7.25 17.31
CA THR A 523 9.75 -6.99 18.01
C THR A 523 8.60 -7.21 17.05
N LEU A 524 7.65 -8.05 17.46
CA LEU A 524 6.42 -8.26 16.70
C LEU A 524 5.51 -7.02 16.88
N VAL A 525 4.86 -6.60 15.81
CA VAL A 525 3.76 -5.62 15.81
C VAL A 525 2.49 -6.34 15.32
N GLY A 526 1.32 -5.99 15.86
CA GLY A 526 0.05 -6.58 15.41
C GLY A 526 -1.08 -5.55 15.34
N TRP A 527 -2.16 -5.91 14.64
CA TRP A 527 -3.41 -5.19 14.68
C TRP A 527 -4.11 -5.35 16.05
N GLU A 528 -5.05 -4.47 16.35
CA GLU A 528 -5.69 -4.35 17.68
C GLU A 528 -6.32 -5.64 18.21
N GLU A 529 -6.78 -6.53 17.33
CA GLU A 529 -7.31 -7.84 17.66
C GLU A 529 -6.32 -8.67 18.48
N ALA A 530 -5.02 -8.48 18.25
CA ALA A 530 -3.97 -9.17 18.98
C ALA A 530 -3.86 -8.76 20.46
N ALA A 531 -4.45 -7.61 20.84
CA ALA A 531 -4.60 -7.21 22.23
C ALA A 531 -5.80 -7.88 22.92
N GLN A 532 -6.74 -8.44 22.16
CA GLN A 532 -7.94 -9.06 22.70
C GLN A 532 -7.66 -10.50 23.15
N GLY A 533 -8.16 -10.90 24.32
CA GLY A 533 -8.08 -12.29 24.79
C GLY A 533 -6.68 -12.80 25.15
N ASP A 534 -5.76 -11.90 25.54
CA ASP A 534 -4.38 -12.22 25.94
C ASP A 534 -3.60 -13.04 24.87
N ILE A 535 -3.86 -12.76 23.58
CA ILE A 535 -3.17 -13.41 22.45
C ILE A 535 -1.67 -13.11 22.52
N LEU A 536 -1.31 -11.82 22.63
CA LEU A 536 0.06 -11.33 22.71
C LEU A 536 0.35 -10.60 24.04
N PRO A 537 1.61 -10.53 24.48
CA PRO A 537 1.96 -9.84 25.72
C PRO A 537 1.85 -8.32 25.59
N THR A 538 1.54 -7.63 26.70
CA THR A 538 1.37 -6.16 26.76
C THR A 538 2.57 -5.32 26.36
N ARG A 539 3.75 -5.92 26.15
CA ARG A 539 4.94 -5.23 25.59
C ARG A 539 4.89 -5.07 24.06
N THR A 540 3.99 -5.76 23.38
CA THR A 540 3.91 -5.78 21.92
C THR A 540 3.24 -4.49 21.43
N PRO A 541 3.87 -3.73 20.52
CA PRO A 541 3.22 -2.60 19.86
C PRO A 541 1.96 -3.00 19.10
N MET A 542 0.91 -2.18 19.20
CA MET A 542 -0.39 -2.41 18.57
C MET A 542 -0.75 -1.28 17.61
N CYS A 543 -1.08 -1.62 16.37
CA CYS A 543 -1.74 -0.73 15.41
C CYS A 543 -3.24 -0.73 15.70
N VAL A 544 -3.75 0.38 16.27
CA VAL A 544 -5.16 0.49 16.69
C VAL A 544 -5.93 1.32 15.67
N TRP A 545 -6.93 0.69 15.07
CA TRP A 545 -7.54 1.14 13.82
C TRP A 545 -9.05 1.38 13.90
N SER A 546 -9.77 0.78 14.85
CA SER A 546 -11.24 0.88 14.84
C SER A 546 -11.76 2.23 15.30
N SER A 547 -11.40 2.67 16.52
CA SER A 547 -11.93 3.91 17.09
C SER A 547 -11.04 4.55 18.16
N GLU A 548 -11.38 5.79 18.55
CA GLU A 548 -10.73 6.48 19.68
C GLU A 548 -10.94 5.74 21.01
N GLU A 549 -12.11 5.16 21.24
CA GLU A 549 -12.39 4.35 22.43
C GLU A 549 -11.50 3.11 22.48
N MET A 550 -11.24 2.47 21.33
CA MET A 550 -10.34 1.33 21.26
C MET A 550 -8.89 1.74 21.57
N ILE A 551 -8.44 2.90 21.07
CA ILE A 551 -7.12 3.46 21.42
C ILE A 551 -6.99 3.60 22.94
N GLN A 552 -8.01 4.17 23.59
CA GLN A 552 -8.01 4.32 25.05
C GLN A 552 -7.99 2.98 25.77
N GLN A 553 -8.77 2.00 25.29
CA GLN A 553 -8.86 0.67 25.90
C GLN A 553 -7.54 -0.11 25.80
N VAL A 554 -6.95 -0.18 24.61
CA VAL A 554 -5.68 -0.89 24.36
C VAL A 554 -4.54 -0.24 25.13
N ALA A 555 -4.49 1.09 25.18
CA ALA A 555 -3.52 1.80 26.00
C ALA A 555 -3.70 1.56 27.51
N ALA A 556 -4.95 1.52 28.00
CA ALA A 556 -5.24 1.26 29.41
C ALA A 556 -4.85 -0.16 29.85
N GLN A 557 -4.78 -1.11 28.90
CA GLN A 557 -4.25 -2.45 29.12
C GLN A 557 -2.70 -2.49 29.18
N GLY A 558 -2.03 -1.40 28.81
CA GLY A 558 -0.58 -1.25 28.91
C GLY A 558 0.18 -1.49 27.60
N TYR A 559 -0.51 -1.70 26.48
CA TYR A 559 0.13 -1.86 25.17
C TYR A 559 0.68 -0.54 24.64
N PRO A 560 1.88 -0.52 24.03
CA PRO A 560 2.35 0.61 23.23
C PRO A 560 1.46 0.79 21.99
N VAL A 561 0.79 1.93 21.85
CA VAL A 561 -0.17 2.18 20.76
C VAL A 561 0.47 2.96 19.60
N ILE A 562 0.26 2.47 18.39
CA ILE A 562 0.38 3.19 17.12
C ILE A 562 -1.04 3.52 16.66
N SER A 563 -1.40 4.81 16.63
CA SER A 563 -2.75 5.25 16.27
C SER A 563 -2.93 5.36 14.76
N CYS A 564 -3.83 4.53 14.22
CA CYS A 564 -4.23 4.52 12.81
C CYS A 564 -5.76 4.44 12.66
N ALA A 565 -6.52 5.06 13.57
CA ALA A 565 -7.98 4.99 13.57
C ALA A 565 -8.61 5.39 12.22
N ALA A 566 -9.50 4.54 11.69
CA ALA A 566 -10.14 4.69 10.39
C ALA A 566 -10.82 6.05 10.17
N PRO A 567 -11.50 6.68 11.17
CA PRO A 567 -12.10 8.00 11.00
C PRO A 567 -11.13 9.14 10.62
N ARG A 568 -9.81 8.93 10.69
CA ARG A 568 -8.80 9.91 10.27
C ARG A 568 -7.69 9.39 9.35
N ALA A 569 -7.36 8.09 9.45
CA ALA A 569 -6.07 7.57 8.99
C ALA A 569 -6.18 6.56 7.85
N TYR A 570 -7.39 6.12 7.48
CA TYR A 570 -7.60 5.20 6.37
C TYR A 570 -7.80 6.00 5.08
N LEU A 571 -6.77 6.01 4.25
CA LEU A 571 -6.67 6.81 3.03
C LEU A 571 -7.37 6.14 1.84
N ASP A 572 -7.78 4.88 1.96
CA ASP A 572 -8.62 4.16 1.00
C ASP A 572 -10.11 4.56 1.10
N LEU A 573 -10.53 5.16 2.23
CA LEU A 573 -11.87 5.70 2.39
C LEU A 573 -12.09 6.89 1.46
N ALA A 574 -13.28 6.99 0.91
CA ALA A 574 -13.62 8.09 0.02
C ALA A 574 -13.66 9.43 0.76
N TRP A 575 -13.44 10.49 0.00
CA TRP A 575 -13.39 11.86 0.50
C TRP A 575 -14.76 12.39 0.93
N SER A 576 -15.83 11.99 0.22
CA SER A 576 -17.19 12.46 0.48
C SER A 576 -18.24 11.40 0.16
N ASP A 577 -19.51 11.76 0.36
CA ASP A 577 -20.68 10.95 -0.02
C ASP A 577 -21.11 11.12 -1.48
N ASP A 578 -20.36 11.86 -2.31
CA ASP A 578 -20.60 11.90 -3.75
C ASP A 578 -20.43 10.48 -4.34
N PRO A 579 -21.45 9.91 -5.02
CA PRO A 579 -21.33 8.60 -5.67
C PRO A 579 -20.17 8.49 -6.67
N ALA A 580 -19.69 9.60 -7.23
CA ALA A 580 -18.57 9.61 -8.16
C ALA A 580 -17.19 9.58 -7.48
N GLU A 581 -17.11 9.82 -6.16
CA GLU A 581 -15.84 9.77 -5.44
C GLU A 581 -15.30 8.34 -5.34
N PRO A 582 -14.03 8.10 -5.72
CA PRO A 582 -13.40 6.81 -5.50
C PRO A 582 -13.14 6.57 -4.02
N GLY A 583 -13.02 5.29 -3.66
CA GLY A 583 -12.72 4.85 -2.31
C GLY A 583 -13.82 3.97 -1.72
N LEU A 584 -13.45 3.33 -0.63
CA LEU A 584 -14.36 2.56 0.22
C LEU A 584 -15.13 3.49 1.18
N HIS A 585 -16.12 2.96 1.87
CA HIS A 585 -16.98 3.76 2.76
C HIS A 585 -17.52 2.97 3.95
N TRP A 586 -16.87 1.86 4.30
CA TRP A 586 -17.29 0.99 5.39
C TRP A 586 -17.21 1.69 6.77
N ALA A 587 -16.27 2.62 6.94
CA ALA A 587 -16.11 3.49 8.12
C ALA A 587 -16.64 4.92 7.90
N GLY A 588 -17.45 5.15 6.86
CA GLY A 588 -17.87 6.48 6.43
C GLY A 588 -16.87 7.13 5.48
N THR A 589 -16.77 8.46 5.51
CA THR A 589 -15.90 9.25 4.63
C THR A 589 -14.84 9.97 5.45
N VAL A 590 -13.66 10.15 4.86
CA VAL A 590 -12.55 10.86 5.48
C VAL A 590 -12.02 11.90 4.51
N ASN A 591 -12.33 13.16 4.76
CA ASN A 591 -11.76 14.31 4.08
C ASN A 591 -10.50 14.81 4.82
N LEU A 592 -9.81 15.79 4.24
CA LEU A 592 -8.60 16.42 4.81
C LEU A 592 -8.89 17.08 6.16
N ARG A 593 -10.02 17.77 6.29
CA ARG A 593 -10.39 18.47 7.53
C ARG A 593 -10.58 17.49 8.68
N GLN A 594 -11.31 16.40 8.46
CA GLN A 594 -11.48 15.30 9.42
C GLN A 594 -10.13 14.69 9.79
N SER A 595 -9.26 14.44 8.80
CA SER A 595 -7.91 13.89 9.03
C SER A 595 -7.05 14.80 9.90
N TYR A 596 -7.25 16.12 9.82
CA TYR A 596 -6.50 17.14 10.57
C TYR A 596 -7.11 17.45 11.94
N GLU A 597 -8.41 17.71 12.01
CA GLU A 597 -9.09 18.17 13.23
C GLU A 597 -9.34 17.02 14.22
N THR A 598 -9.35 15.76 13.76
CA THR A 598 -9.48 14.58 14.64
C THR A 598 -8.13 14.23 15.26
N PRO A 599 -7.95 14.37 16.59
CA PRO A 599 -6.68 14.03 17.24
C PRO A 599 -6.37 12.53 17.13
N PRO A 600 -5.09 12.14 16.99
CA PRO A 600 -4.69 10.74 16.96
C PRO A 600 -4.83 10.03 18.31
N PHE A 601 -4.87 10.78 19.42
CA PHE A 601 -5.00 10.22 20.76
C PHE A 601 -6.04 11.02 21.55
N PRO A 602 -6.78 10.36 22.46
CA PRO A 602 -7.70 11.05 23.36
C PRO A 602 -7.00 12.12 24.20
N ALA A 603 -7.73 13.20 24.48
CA ALA A 603 -7.21 14.28 25.32
C ALA A 603 -6.84 13.77 26.73
N GLY A 604 -5.61 14.09 27.18
CA GLY A 604 -5.12 13.72 28.51
C GLY A 604 -4.50 12.32 28.61
N MET A 605 -4.47 11.55 27.52
CA MET A 605 -3.67 10.33 27.45
C MET A 605 -2.19 10.69 27.30
N ALA A 606 -1.31 10.09 28.12
CA ALA A 606 0.12 10.11 27.87
C ALA A 606 0.35 9.38 26.55
N GLY A 607 0.76 10.11 25.51
CA GLY A 607 0.72 9.66 24.10
C GLY A 607 1.37 8.29 23.85
N GLY A 608 0.93 7.63 22.77
CA GLY A 608 1.47 6.33 22.33
C GLY A 608 2.82 6.43 21.61
N LEU A 609 3.25 5.34 20.98
CA LEU A 609 4.48 5.30 20.16
C LEU A 609 4.42 6.28 18.99
N GLY A 610 3.23 6.47 18.43
CA GLY A 610 2.99 7.48 17.42
C GLY A 610 1.78 7.20 16.53
N VAL A 611 1.88 7.65 15.28
CA VAL A 611 0.76 7.71 14.33
C VAL A 611 1.12 6.99 13.03
N GLN A 612 0.10 6.45 12.37
CA GLN A 612 0.23 5.86 11.03
C GLN A 612 -1.01 6.19 10.19
N ALA A 613 -0.80 6.42 8.89
CA ALA A 613 -1.87 6.38 7.90
C ALA A 613 -1.80 5.06 7.14
N ASN A 614 -2.95 4.50 6.76
CA ASN A 614 -3.06 3.24 6.04
C ASN A 614 -3.68 3.49 4.67
N LEU A 615 -3.08 2.95 3.61
CA LEU A 615 -3.67 2.90 2.28
C LEU A 615 -3.84 1.45 1.86
N TRP A 616 -5.05 0.93 2.05
CA TRP A 616 -5.45 -0.39 1.59
C TRP A 616 -5.68 -0.42 0.07
N GLY A 617 -5.44 -1.58 -0.54
CA GLY A 617 -5.16 -1.70 -1.96
C GLY A 617 -6.36 -2.13 -2.81
N GLU A 618 -7.55 -2.33 -2.27
CA GLU A 618 -8.70 -2.94 -2.97
C GLU A 618 -9.07 -2.19 -4.25
N LEU A 619 -8.96 -0.86 -4.24
CA LEU A 619 -9.31 0.00 -5.37
C LEU A 619 -8.08 0.71 -5.99
N ILE A 620 -6.89 0.54 -5.41
CA ILE A 620 -5.67 1.31 -5.72
C ILE A 620 -4.80 0.57 -6.74
N ASN A 621 -5.34 0.40 -7.94
CA ASN A 621 -4.70 -0.39 -9.00
C ASN A 621 -3.85 0.43 -10.00
N SER A 622 -3.65 1.72 -9.74
CA SER A 622 -2.83 2.61 -10.58
C SER A 622 -2.10 3.66 -9.75
N ARG A 623 -1.04 4.24 -10.33
CA ARG A 623 -0.26 5.30 -9.70
C ARG A 623 -1.11 6.56 -9.48
N GLU A 624 -1.97 6.92 -10.42
CA GLU A 624 -2.83 8.10 -10.32
C GLU A 624 -3.79 7.97 -9.14
N LYS A 625 -4.39 6.80 -8.94
CA LYS A 625 -5.25 6.55 -7.77
C LYS A 625 -4.47 6.59 -6.46
N LEU A 626 -3.26 6.03 -6.45
CA LEU A 626 -2.38 6.07 -5.27
C LEU A 626 -2.07 7.52 -4.88
N GLU A 627 -1.64 8.35 -5.83
CA GLU A 627 -1.35 9.77 -5.59
C GLU A 627 -2.59 10.55 -5.14
N TYR A 628 -3.74 10.29 -5.78
CA TYR A 628 -5.01 10.92 -5.45
C TYR A 628 -5.51 10.57 -4.04
N MET A 629 -5.36 9.31 -3.61
CA MET A 629 -5.83 8.87 -2.30
C MET A 629 -4.87 9.26 -1.17
N LEU A 630 -3.55 9.28 -1.43
CA LEU A 630 -2.54 9.74 -0.46
C LEU A 630 -2.69 11.23 -0.14
N PHE A 631 -2.78 12.08 -1.18
CA PHE A 631 -2.65 13.52 -1.02
C PHE A 631 -3.97 14.26 -1.27
N PRO A 632 -4.31 15.24 -0.41
CA PRO A 632 -3.49 15.81 0.68
C PRO A 632 -3.57 15.15 2.07
N ARG A 633 -4.37 14.11 2.31
CA ARG A 633 -4.64 13.60 3.68
C ARG A 633 -3.40 13.10 4.44
N LEU A 634 -2.41 12.53 3.74
CA LEU A 634 -1.14 12.12 4.35
C LEU A 634 -0.44 13.27 5.08
N LEU A 635 -0.60 14.51 4.60
CA LEU A 635 0.01 15.70 5.19
C LEU A 635 -0.53 15.98 6.61
N ALA A 636 -1.79 15.63 6.89
CA ALA A 636 -2.35 15.74 8.23
C ALA A 636 -1.69 14.76 9.21
N THR A 637 -1.42 13.52 8.76
CA THR A 637 -0.70 12.53 9.57
C THR A 637 0.75 12.94 9.82
N ALA A 638 1.42 13.51 8.81
CA ALA A 638 2.76 14.07 8.97
C ALA A 638 2.80 15.20 10.00
N GLU A 639 1.85 16.15 9.93
CA GLU A 639 1.74 17.25 10.89
C GLU A 639 1.56 16.72 12.32
N TRP A 640 0.59 15.82 12.54
CA TRP A 640 0.35 15.23 13.86
C TRP A 640 1.56 14.44 14.38
N GLY A 641 2.20 13.67 13.51
CA GLY A 641 3.39 12.88 13.84
C GLY A 641 4.54 13.73 14.35
N TRP A 642 4.77 14.88 13.71
CA TRP A 642 5.87 15.78 14.04
C TRP A 642 5.55 16.73 15.20
N CYS A 643 4.38 17.36 15.18
CA CYS A 643 4.02 18.41 16.14
C CYS A 643 3.43 17.86 17.45
N GLY A 644 2.72 16.72 17.39
CA GLY A 644 2.01 16.12 18.53
C GLY A 644 0.70 16.81 18.93
N GLN A 645 0.42 17.96 18.33
CA GLN A 645 -0.80 18.74 18.47
C GLN A 645 -1.17 19.27 17.08
N ALA A 646 -2.44 19.62 16.87
CA ALA A 646 -2.82 20.44 15.73
C ALA A 646 -1.98 21.72 15.80
N GLY A 647 -1.04 21.89 14.87
CA GLY A 647 0.00 22.92 14.97
C GLY A 647 -0.60 24.33 15.04
N GLU A 648 -1.47 24.64 14.08
CA GLU A 648 -2.21 25.91 13.98
C GLU A 648 -3.70 25.65 13.70
N ALA A 649 -4.52 26.69 13.59
CA ALA A 649 -5.92 26.49 13.22
C ALA A 649 -6.04 25.97 11.77
N TRP A 650 -7.21 25.40 11.44
CA TRP A 650 -7.50 24.85 10.11
C TRP A 650 -7.12 25.78 8.94
N PRO A 651 -7.42 27.10 8.95
CA PRO A 651 -7.09 27.98 7.83
C PRO A 651 -5.60 28.06 7.52
N GLU A 652 -4.74 28.03 8.54
CA GLU A 652 -3.30 28.03 8.39
C GLU A 652 -2.78 26.71 7.83
N PHE A 653 -3.24 25.57 8.37
CA PHE A 653 -2.88 24.25 7.85
C PHE A 653 -3.30 24.10 6.38
N ARG A 654 -4.53 24.49 6.04
CA ARG A 654 -5.06 24.43 4.67
C ARG A 654 -4.22 25.25 3.69
N ALA A 655 -3.73 26.42 4.11
CA ALA A 655 -2.85 27.24 3.30
C ALA A 655 -1.48 26.60 3.04
N ARG A 656 -0.91 25.92 4.04
CA ARG A 656 0.34 25.15 3.87
C ARG A 656 0.13 23.98 2.92
N VAL A 657 -0.97 23.24 3.09
CA VAL A 657 -1.36 22.16 2.18
C VAL A 657 -1.49 22.67 0.74
N ALA A 658 -2.14 23.81 0.51
CA ALA A 658 -2.26 24.38 -0.83
C ALA A 658 -0.89 24.60 -1.51
N ALA A 659 0.08 25.16 -0.79
CA ALA A 659 1.44 25.36 -1.29
C ALA A 659 2.19 24.03 -1.52
N GLN A 660 1.98 23.03 -0.66
CA GLN A 660 2.56 21.70 -0.82
C GLN A 660 1.97 20.97 -2.03
N LEU A 661 0.69 21.14 -2.34
CA LEU A 661 0.09 20.56 -3.55
C LEU A 661 0.70 21.13 -4.83
N GLU A 662 1.01 22.44 -4.87
CA GLU A 662 1.75 23.03 -6.00
C GLU A 662 3.16 22.44 -6.12
N THR A 663 3.83 22.25 -4.99
CA THR A 663 5.15 21.59 -4.93
C THR A 663 5.08 20.18 -5.51
N LEU A 664 4.12 19.36 -5.07
CA LEU A 664 3.92 17.99 -5.54
C LEU A 664 3.54 17.93 -7.03
N ARG A 665 2.69 18.84 -7.51
CA ARG A 665 2.38 18.96 -8.95
C ARG A 665 3.61 19.33 -9.77
N GLY A 666 4.46 20.21 -9.26
CA GLY A 666 5.76 20.54 -9.86
C GLY A 666 6.72 19.35 -9.93
N MET A 667 6.56 18.36 -9.04
CA MET A 667 7.27 17.08 -9.06
C MET A 667 6.61 16.04 -9.99
N GLY A 668 5.48 16.37 -10.63
CA GLY A 668 4.77 15.50 -11.58
C GLY A 668 3.66 14.63 -10.99
N LEU A 669 3.27 14.84 -9.73
CA LEU A 669 2.17 14.09 -9.11
C LEU A 669 0.80 14.66 -9.50
N SER A 670 -0.22 13.81 -9.40
CA SER A 670 -1.64 14.14 -9.61
C SER A 670 -2.46 14.04 -8.31
N PRO A 671 -2.17 14.87 -7.28
CA PRO A 671 -2.92 14.83 -6.03
C PRO A 671 -4.35 15.40 -6.20
N ARG A 672 -5.26 15.05 -5.28
CA ARG A 672 -6.60 15.66 -5.22
C ARG A 672 -6.50 17.18 -5.08
N SER A 673 -7.37 17.93 -5.76
CA SER A 673 -7.44 19.39 -5.61
C SER A 673 -8.19 19.81 -4.35
N LEU A 674 -7.73 20.86 -3.67
CA LEU A 674 -8.46 21.47 -2.55
C LEU A 674 -9.78 22.12 -2.97
N ASP A 675 -9.95 22.48 -4.25
CA ASP A 675 -11.23 22.99 -4.76
C ASP A 675 -12.29 21.89 -4.83
N GLN A 676 -11.88 20.62 -4.73
CA GLN A 676 -12.77 19.46 -4.65
C GLN A 676 -12.98 19.04 -3.19
N GLU A 677 -12.43 19.76 -2.21
CA GLU A 677 -12.49 19.38 -0.80
C GLU A 677 -13.91 19.60 -0.24
N PRO A 678 -14.56 18.55 0.30
CA PRO A 678 -15.93 18.62 0.80
C PRO A 678 -16.06 19.26 2.19
#